data_AF-A0A961VL30-F1
#
_entry.id   AF-A0A961VL30-F1
#
_cell.length_a   1.000
_cell.length_b   1.000
_cell.length_c   1.000
_cell.angle_alpha   90.00
_cell.angle_beta   90.00
_cell.angle_gamma   90.00
#
_symmetry.space_group_name_H-M   'P 1'
#
loop_
_entity.id
_entity.type
_entity.pdbx_description
1 polymer ?
#
loop_
_entity_poly.entity_id
_entity_poly.type
_entity_poly.pdbx_seq_one_letter_code
_entity_poly.pdbx_strand_id
1 'polypeptide(L)'
;MESTVLFRDRQELQSADLNNAQDFARASLDHVVRDAIEVGKGYVGFFATKTAATEVTLSTGRLYAGGAVFARNDDVLVDLFNALPLVTRKRIALVAFGQSVDTDVQPRDFLIDAQLGTTEPQSVAMESHRRCEVSSVAGTESPDPSYPATDANVTVIAYVLLDTTGIVAIEQWAATQLPNLRLVANRVTALEQWRGQISGQVDTLRTDLSALADRMLAFALKNEVVDLTQQLEDLRNKVYEPGAYIYYGTDHFLTDEGSNPDHASFDAVVGEGIRFPEAGSATSTLALLNPNNVYVTLTNGFVLPKYGHGLRMDLTGYSGETRMAQYTYEATEIRQLTRSRERRRYGATREVCTNGTWWRQGTYDMAHNVFRLNGETWEVINGVPDRMPNGQVIPNGNVHWVRVRQFWIDIYQEPYWERVTSTASINGQQIAQTFLNSQDGWLTQVGLFVSRKAATGDITMLICETSFGMPDLTRVLSRTTVPVAEVKVGSVSGGIGLPSLVETRIVLPPTYLVAGRRYALVCVTTGDHYVAMTNTDNGVVQGTFFVSTDGAFFAGNLTDDLKLRLYFAKFERTRLSVELTALQLAGGILDIDILNEGITPPACRTDFEVQVNGAWVPLDGAPNGPNLAGLPAILPLRVTLTGTTDLMPGFGLTGSQAIVSRPRTSFTWVGATRTLGSPSNSIKVIVDLQAYEEATHDCTVSLLTGPALAGTETADVVEDVILPDGSLRRTAIFNVSAVSSYAVKIVGATTSAAALFHVGELIEFSQS
;
A
#
# COMPACT_ATOMS: atom_id res chain seq x y z
N MET A 1 23.43 -4.97 -54.14
CA MET A 1 23.75 -5.78 -55.33
C MET A 1 24.78 -6.82 -54.91
N GLU A 2 24.36 -8.08 -54.83
CA GLU A 2 25.14 -9.19 -54.25
C GLU A 2 26.11 -9.84 -55.25
N SER A 3 25.93 -9.59 -56.55
CA SER A 3 26.78 -10.11 -57.63
C SER A 3 26.99 -9.03 -58.69
N THR A 4 28.18 -9.00 -59.30
CA THR A 4 28.54 -8.02 -60.34
C THR A 4 29.24 -8.70 -61.50
N VAL A 5 29.03 -8.17 -62.71
CA VAL A 5 29.76 -8.60 -63.91
C VAL A 5 31.07 -7.81 -63.97
N LEU A 6 32.20 -8.50 -64.07
CA LEU A 6 33.52 -7.88 -64.09
C LEU A 6 33.92 -7.55 -65.53
N PHE A 7 33.89 -6.27 -65.87
CA PHE A 7 34.42 -5.77 -67.15
C PHE A 7 35.92 -5.48 -67.04
N ARG A 8 36.70 -5.94 -68.01
CA ARG A 8 38.15 -5.68 -68.09
C ARG A 8 38.48 -4.85 -69.33
N ASP A 9 39.57 -4.09 -69.23
CA ASP A 9 40.07 -3.32 -70.37
C ASP A 9 40.44 -4.26 -71.53
N ARG A 10 40.02 -3.90 -72.76
CA ARG A 10 40.16 -4.67 -74.02
C ARG A 10 39.44 -6.02 -74.10
N GLN A 11 38.46 -6.30 -73.23
CA GLN A 11 37.61 -7.48 -73.32
C GLN A 11 36.49 -7.29 -74.36
N GLU A 12 36.25 -8.30 -75.21
CA GLU A 12 35.06 -8.37 -76.04
C GLU A 12 33.84 -8.71 -75.18
N LEU A 13 32.82 -7.86 -75.24
CA LEU A 13 31.66 -7.94 -74.38
C LEU A 13 30.59 -8.82 -75.05
N GLN A 14 30.19 -9.88 -74.38
CA GLN A 14 29.14 -10.76 -74.88
C GLN A 14 27.77 -10.22 -74.46
N SER A 15 26.73 -10.47 -75.27
CA SER A 15 25.36 -10.09 -74.91
C SER A 15 24.90 -10.71 -73.58
N ALA A 16 25.41 -11.90 -73.26
CA ALA A 16 25.19 -12.56 -71.97
C ALA A 16 25.72 -11.75 -70.78
N ASP A 17 26.82 -11.01 -70.93
CA ASP A 17 27.38 -10.19 -69.84
C ASP A 17 26.45 -9.03 -69.47
N LEU A 18 25.77 -8.43 -70.45
CA LEU A 18 24.80 -7.37 -70.21
C LEU A 18 23.49 -7.91 -69.62
N ASN A 19 23.03 -9.06 -70.09
CA ASN A 19 21.84 -9.71 -69.54
C ASN A 19 22.06 -10.12 -68.09
N ASN A 20 23.22 -10.71 -67.77
CA ASN A 20 23.60 -11.06 -66.39
C ASN A 20 23.66 -9.83 -65.47
N ALA A 21 24.15 -8.69 -65.97
CA ALA A 21 24.16 -7.45 -65.17
C ALA A 21 22.74 -6.98 -64.81
N GLN A 22 21.77 -7.11 -65.72
CA GLN A 22 20.37 -6.80 -65.46
C GLN A 22 19.74 -7.79 -64.48
N ASP A 23 20.00 -9.08 -64.66
CA ASP A 23 19.47 -10.14 -63.80
C ASP A 23 20.00 -10.04 -62.37
N PHE A 24 21.29 -9.75 -62.18
CA PHE A 24 21.86 -9.54 -60.84
C PHE A 24 21.31 -8.30 -60.14
N ALA A 25 21.07 -7.22 -60.87
CA ALA A 25 20.44 -6.03 -60.33
C ALA A 25 18.99 -6.33 -59.89
N ARG A 26 18.23 -7.03 -60.74
CA ARG A 26 16.85 -7.44 -60.47
C ARG A 26 16.75 -8.39 -59.27
N ALA A 27 17.57 -9.44 -59.24
CA ALA A 27 17.61 -10.40 -58.14
C ALA A 27 17.95 -9.72 -56.79
N SER A 28 18.92 -8.80 -56.79
CA SER A 28 19.28 -8.07 -55.56
C SER A 28 18.13 -7.20 -55.03
N LEU A 29 17.30 -6.62 -55.90
CA LEU A 29 16.13 -5.87 -55.47
C LEU A 29 15.03 -6.80 -54.96
N ASP A 30 14.81 -7.94 -55.62
CA ASP A 30 13.84 -8.94 -55.18
C ASP A 30 14.20 -9.51 -53.80
N HIS A 31 15.50 -9.73 -53.51
CA HIS A 31 15.98 -10.15 -52.19
C HIS A 31 15.69 -9.10 -51.10
N VAL A 32 16.01 -7.82 -51.36
CA VAL A 32 15.74 -6.72 -50.41
C VAL A 32 14.25 -6.64 -50.09
N VAL A 33 13.38 -6.76 -51.10
CA VAL A 33 11.93 -6.73 -50.89
C VAL A 33 11.46 -7.94 -50.08
N ARG A 34 11.96 -9.13 -50.41
CA ARG A 34 11.62 -10.39 -49.70
C ARG A 34 12.04 -10.36 -48.23
N ASP A 35 13.24 -9.88 -47.93
CA ASP A 35 13.80 -9.96 -46.59
C ASP A 35 13.34 -8.82 -45.67
N ALA A 36 13.09 -7.62 -46.23
CA ALA A 36 12.83 -6.42 -45.44
C ALA A 36 11.36 -5.95 -45.45
N ILE A 37 10.53 -6.38 -46.40
CA ILE A 37 9.17 -5.82 -46.58
C ILE A 37 8.08 -6.88 -46.32
N GLU A 38 8.02 -7.93 -47.13
CA GLU A 38 7.00 -8.99 -47.00
C GLU A 38 7.49 -10.29 -47.66
N VAL A 39 7.50 -11.38 -46.88
CA VAL A 39 7.91 -12.71 -47.38
C VAL A 39 6.78 -13.37 -48.16
N GLY A 40 5.52 -13.03 -47.82
CA GLY A 40 4.31 -13.55 -48.45
C GLY A 40 3.87 -12.75 -49.68
N LYS A 41 2.57 -12.45 -49.73
CA LYS A 41 1.95 -11.61 -50.76
C LYS A 41 1.26 -10.43 -50.12
N GLY A 42 1.50 -9.23 -50.65
CA GLY A 42 0.89 -8.00 -50.16
C GLY A 42 0.72 -6.98 -51.27
N TYR A 43 -0.11 -5.97 -51.03
CA TYR A 43 -0.34 -4.91 -52.02
C TYR A 43 -0.24 -3.51 -51.40
N VAL A 44 0.06 -2.53 -52.26
CA VAL A 44 0.00 -1.10 -51.98
C VAL A 44 -0.74 -0.41 -53.13
N GLY A 45 -1.64 0.52 -52.82
CA GLY A 45 -2.54 1.14 -53.81
C GLY A 45 -3.78 0.28 -54.05
N PHE A 46 -4.24 0.20 -55.31
CA PHE A 46 -5.44 -0.54 -55.71
C PHE A 46 -6.70 -0.19 -54.90
N PHE A 47 -6.96 1.11 -54.75
CA PHE A 47 -8.17 1.57 -54.08
C PHE A 47 -9.39 1.30 -54.96
N ALA A 48 -10.32 0.49 -54.44
CA ALA A 48 -11.54 0.12 -55.15
C ALA A 48 -12.62 1.21 -54.98
N THR A 49 -13.01 1.83 -56.08
CA THR A 49 -14.05 2.87 -56.10
C THR A 49 -15.18 2.48 -57.05
N LYS A 50 -16.44 2.66 -56.63
CA LYS A 50 -17.62 2.44 -57.47
C LYS A 50 -17.71 3.56 -58.51
N THR A 51 -17.65 3.21 -59.80
CA THR A 51 -17.71 4.18 -60.91
C THR A 51 -19.02 4.10 -61.70
N ALA A 52 -19.70 2.95 -61.68
CA ALA A 52 -21.08 2.80 -62.19
C ALA A 52 -21.90 1.83 -61.34
N ALA A 53 -23.13 1.51 -61.77
CA ALA A 53 -24.00 0.56 -61.06
C ALA A 53 -23.36 -0.85 -60.94
N THR A 54 -22.62 -1.27 -61.98
CA THR A 54 -21.95 -2.58 -62.07
C THR A 54 -20.44 -2.48 -62.29
N GLU A 55 -19.86 -1.28 -62.28
CA GLU A 55 -18.42 -1.08 -62.54
C GLU A 55 -17.68 -0.63 -61.28
N VAL A 56 -16.54 -1.27 -61.04
CA VAL A 56 -15.57 -0.87 -60.02
C VAL A 56 -14.26 -0.51 -60.69
N THR A 57 -13.74 0.67 -60.39
CA THR A 57 -12.40 1.08 -60.82
C THR A 57 -11.41 0.88 -59.68
N LEU A 58 -10.33 0.16 -59.98
CA LEU A 58 -9.17 0.03 -59.11
C LEU A 58 -8.11 1.04 -59.56
N SER A 59 -7.63 1.84 -58.62
CA SER A 59 -6.53 2.77 -58.89
C SER A 59 -5.24 2.01 -59.22
N THR A 60 -4.27 2.73 -59.81
CA THR A 60 -2.88 2.25 -59.91
C THR A 60 -2.34 1.69 -58.58
N GLY A 61 -1.43 0.71 -58.68
CA GLY A 61 -0.94 -0.02 -57.53
C GLY A 61 0.21 -0.97 -57.81
N ARG A 62 0.77 -1.54 -56.74
CA ARG A 62 1.87 -2.51 -56.78
C ARG A 62 1.50 -3.74 -55.96
N LEU A 63 1.75 -4.90 -56.56
CA LEU A 63 1.64 -6.21 -55.92
C LEU A 63 3.05 -6.72 -55.59
N TYR A 64 3.25 -7.13 -54.36
CA TYR A 64 4.46 -7.76 -53.86
C TYR A 64 4.18 -9.25 -53.69
N ALA A 65 4.95 -10.11 -54.35
CA ALA A 65 4.78 -11.55 -54.25
C ALA A 65 6.14 -12.26 -54.32
N GLY A 66 6.54 -12.89 -53.21
CA GLY A 66 7.78 -13.69 -53.15
C GLY A 66 9.05 -12.91 -53.49
N GLY A 67 9.10 -11.62 -53.14
CA GLY A 67 10.20 -10.70 -53.46
C GLY A 67 10.01 -9.91 -54.76
N ALA A 68 9.29 -10.45 -55.74
CA ALA A 68 9.03 -9.75 -56.99
C ALA A 68 7.97 -8.65 -56.83
N VAL A 69 8.22 -7.51 -57.48
CA VAL A 69 7.28 -6.37 -57.53
C VAL A 69 6.61 -6.34 -58.91
N PHE A 70 5.28 -6.41 -58.92
CA PHE A 70 4.44 -6.32 -60.12
C PHE A 70 3.67 -5.00 -60.07
N ALA A 71 3.79 -4.18 -61.11
CA ALA A 71 3.16 -2.87 -61.17
C ALA A 71 1.96 -2.87 -62.12
N ARG A 72 0.95 -2.08 -61.76
CA ARG A 72 -0.10 -1.64 -62.67
C ARG A 72 -0.15 -0.11 -62.64
N ASN A 73 0.28 0.49 -63.73
CA ASN A 73 0.46 1.94 -63.84
C ASN A 73 -0.78 2.68 -64.37
N ASP A 74 -1.82 1.93 -64.75
CA ASP A 74 -3.09 2.46 -65.25
C ASP A 74 -4.24 1.95 -64.38
N ASP A 75 -5.29 2.76 -64.25
CA ASP A 75 -6.50 2.35 -63.56
C ASP A 75 -7.19 1.20 -64.29
N VAL A 76 -7.69 0.22 -63.54
CA VAL A 76 -8.35 -0.97 -64.09
C VAL A 76 -9.83 -0.90 -63.80
N LEU A 77 -10.64 -0.86 -64.86
CA LEU A 77 -12.08 -0.97 -64.77
C LEU A 77 -12.48 -2.44 -64.79
N VAL A 78 -13.17 -2.89 -63.74
CA VAL A 78 -13.72 -4.24 -63.61
C VAL A 78 -15.23 -4.15 -63.73
N ASP A 79 -15.77 -4.69 -64.81
CA ASP A 79 -17.21 -4.82 -65.00
C ASP A 79 -17.73 -6.10 -64.32
N LEU A 80 -18.71 -5.92 -63.44
CA LEU A 80 -19.36 -6.98 -62.66
C LEU A 80 -20.78 -7.29 -63.14
N PHE A 81 -21.21 -6.74 -64.29
CA PHE A 81 -22.55 -6.94 -64.83
C PHE A 81 -22.91 -8.43 -64.98
N ASN A 82 -22.00 -9.23 -65.56
CA ASN A 82 -22.19 -10.67 -65.73
C ASN A 82 -22.15 -11.48 -64.42
N ALA A 83 -21.83 -10.83 -63.29
CA ALA A 83 -21.70 -11.46 -61.98
C ALA A 83 -22.83 -11.07 -61.01
N LEU A 84 -23.83 -10.31 -61.47
CA LEU A 84 -25.01 -9.95 -60.68
C LEU A 84 -25.80 -11.19 -60.22
N PRO A 85 -26.28 -11.25 -58.97
CA PRO A 85 -27.18 -12.29 -58.49
C PRO A 85 -28.56 -12.17 -59.15
N LEU A 86 -29.29 -13.29 -59.22
CA LEU A 86 -30.62 -13.31 -59.84
C LEU A 86 -31.76 -13.02 -58.85
N VAL A 87 -31.60 -13.37 -57.57
CA VAL A 87 -32.70 -13.34 -56.59
C VAL A 87 -32.33 -12.62 -55.28
N THR A 88 -31.09 -12.77 -54.81
CA THR A 88 -30.64 -12.26 -53.49
C THR A 88 -29.36 -11.43 -53.61
N ARG A 89 -28.32 -11.73 -52.82
CA ARG A 89 -27.05 -11.00 -52.78
C ARG A 89 -25.88 -11.93 -53.07
N LYS A 90 -24.76 -11.35 -53.51
CA LYS A 90 -23.53 -12.09 -53.81
C LYS A 90 -22.30 -11.27 -53.45
N ARG A 91 -21.29 -11.88 -52.83
CA ARG A 91 -19.97 -11.26 -52.62
C ARG A 91 -19.02 -11.69 -53.72
N ILE A 92 -18.24 -10.73 -54.22
CA ILE A 92 -17.18 -10.94 -55.22
C ILE A 92 -15.86 -10.52 -54.60
N ALA A 93 -14.81 -11.33 -54.76
CA ALA A 93 -13.45 -10.92 -54.45
C ALA A 93 -12.82 -10.30 -55.68
N LEU A 94 -12.26 -9.10 -55.53
CA LEU A 94 -11.30 -8.54 -56.47
C LEU A 94 -9.91 -9.02 -56.07
N VAL A 95 -9.27 -9.75 -56.96
CA VAL A 95 -7.99 -10.40 -56.71
C VAL A 95 -6.94 -9.93 -57.72
N ALA A 96 -5.69 -9.85 -57.26
CA ALA A 96 -4.55 -9.53 -58.11
C ALA A 96 -3.55 -10.68 -58.17
N PHE A 97 -2.92 -10.84 -59.34
CA PHE A 97 -1.80 -11.77 -59.55
C PHE A 97 -0.77 -11.15 -60.50
N GLY A 98 0.49 -11.58 -60.33
CA GLY A 98 1.61 -11.10 -61.13
C GLY A 98 1.86 -11.97 -62.35
N GLN A 99 2.13 -11.34 -63.49
CA GLN A 99 2.67 -12.01 -64.68
C GLN A 99 3.76 -11.16 -65.33
N SER A 100 4.73 -11.81 -65.97
CA SER A 100 5.68 -11.12 -66.83
C SER A 100 5.09 -11.03 -68.24
N VAL A 101 5.08 -9.82 -68.80
CA VAL A 101 4.59 -9.56 -70.15
C VAL A 101 5.72 -8.92 -70.94
N ASP A 102 6.02 -9.48 -72.10
CA ASP A 102 6.97 -8.88 -73.03
C ASP A 102 6.24 -7.83 -73.88
N THR A 103 6.68 -6.59 -73.78
CA THR A 103 6.11 -5.40 -74.42
C THR A 103 7.15 -4.75 -75.35
N ASP A 104 6.74 -3.69 -76.05
CA ASP A 104 7.61 -2.93 -76.95
C ASP A 104 8.19 -3.78 -78.11
N VAL A 105 7.31 -4.34 -78.95
CA VAL A 105 7.70 -5.13 -80.13
C VAL A 105 8.24 -4.20 -81.21
N GLN A 106 9.52 -4.38 -81.55
CA GLN A 106 10.21 -3.58 -82.55
C GLN A 106 10.91 -4.50 -83.57
N PRO A 107 11.04 -4.10 -84.85
CA PRO A 107 11.85 -4.84 -85.81
C PRO A 107 13.34 -4.72 -85.45
N ARG A 108 14.03 -5.87 -85.41
CA ARG A 108 15.47 -5.99 -85.15
C ARG A 108 16.11 -6.88 -86.20
N ASP A 109 17.27 -6.48 -86.70
CA ASP A 109 18.01 -7.28 -87.67
C ASP A 109 18.86 -8.34 -86.95
N PHE A 110 18.69 -9.61 -87.31
CA PHE A 110 19.47 -10.74 -86.80
C PHE A 110 20.42 -11.25 -87.87
N LEU A 111 21.65 -11.60 -87.47
CA LEU A 111 22.66 -12.17 -88.35
C LEU A 111 22.41 -13.69 -88.50
N ILE A 112 22.17 -14.17 -89.71
CA ILE A 112 21.90 -15.60 -89.97
C ILE A 112 23.17 -16.36 -90.37
N ASP A 113 24.08 -15.68 -91.07
CA ASP A 113 25.36 -16.25 -91.51
C ASP A 113 26.52 -15.33 -91.12
N ALA A 114 27.35 -15.83 -90.19
CA ALA A 114 28.50 -15.11 -89.65
C ALA A 114 29.67 -14.96 -90.64
N GLN A 115 29.73 -15.76 -91.71
CA GLN A 115 30.80 -15.69 -92.72
C GLN A 115 30.45 -14.77 -93.90
N LEU A 116 29.16 -14.61 -94.22
CA LEU A 116 28.69 -13.78 -95.34
C LEU A 116 28.06 -12.44 -94.93
N GLY A 117 27.78 -12.23 -93.65
CA GLY A 117 27.27 -10.95 -93.13
C GLY A 117 25.81 -10.67 -93.46
N THR A 118 25.04 -11.69 -93.85
CA THR A 118 23.63 -11.55 -94.21
C THR A 118 22.73 -11.46 -92.98
N THR A 119 21.85 -10.45 -92.95
CA THR A 119 20.89 -10.21 -91.87
C THR A 119 19.43 -10.38 -92.32
N GLU A 120 18.55 -10.74 -91.39
CA GLU A 120 17.10 -10.78 -91.59
C GLU A 120 16.40 -10.00 -90.47
N PRO A 121 15.43 -9.12 -90.78
CA PRO A 121 14.62 -8.45 -89.78
C PRO A 121 13.63 -9.43 -89.13
N GLN A 122 13.67 -9.54 -87.80
CA GLN A 122 12.68 -10.26 -87.01
C GLN A 122 12.00 -9.28 -86.05
N SER A 123 10.69 -9.45 -85.83
CA SER A 123 9.95 -8.67 -84.84
C SER A 123 10.15 -9.27 -83.46
N VAL A 124 10.79 -8.52 -82.55
CA VAL A 124 11.14 -9.00 -81.21
C VAL A 124 10.71 -7.98 -80.17
N ALA A 125 10.20 -8.47 -79.03
CA ALA A 125 9.86 -7.64 -77.88
C ALA A 125 11.13 -7.15 -77.18
N MET A 126 11.19 -5.85 -76.89
CA MET A 126 12.38 -5.18 -76.33
C MET A 126 12.28 -4.88 -74.84
N GLU A 127 11.10 -5.06 -74.23
CA GLU A 127 10.86 -4.82 -72.81
C GLU A 127 10.19 -6.03 -72.16
N SER A 128 10.67 -6.47 -71.00
CA SER A 128 9.97 -7.43 -70.14
C SER A 128 9.42 -6.68 -68.92
N HIS A 129 8.09 -6.53 -68.85
CA HIS A 129 7.41 -5.82 -67.78
C HIS A 129 6.71 -6.78 -66.81
N ARG A 130 7.03 -6.71 -65.51
CA ARG A 130 6.31 -7.42 -64.44
C ARG A 130 4.97 -6.71 -64.17
N ARG A 131 3.92 -7.16 -64.83
CA ARG A 131 2.59 -6.57 -64.77
C ARG A 131 1.72 -7.24 -63.71
N CYS A 132 1.00 -6.42 -62.95
CA CYS A 132 -0.08 -6.91 -62.11
C CYS A 132 -1.39 -6.95 -62.93
N GLU A 133 -2.05 -8.11 -62.94
CA GLU A 133 -3.41 -8.26 -63.46
C GLU A 133 -4.40 -8.39 -62.32
N VAL A 134 -5.62 -7.92 -62.59
CA VAL A 134 -6.75 -8.01 -61.67
C VAL A 134 -7.81 -8.88 -62.30
N SER A 135 -8.41 -9.77 -61.52
CA SER A 135 -9.60 -10.53 -61.88
C SER A 135 -10.66 -10.44 -60.78
N SER A 136 -11.88 -10.79 -61.12
CA SER A 136 -12.95 -11.02 -60.16
C SER A 136 -13.15 -12.52 -59.93
N VAL A 137 -13.45 -12.89 -58.67
CA VAL A 137 -13.85 -14.25 -58.28
C VAL A 137 -15.21 -14.16 -57.63
N ALA A 138 -16.22 -14.74 -58.28
CA ALA A 138 -17.60 -14.65 -57.85
C ALA A 138 -17.91 -15.71 -56.77
N GLY A 139 -18.53 -15.29 -55.66
CA GLY A 139 -18.97 -16.20 -54.60
C GLY A 139 -20.28 -16.92 -54.89
N THR A 140 -20.86 -17.53 -53.86
CA THR A 140 -22.19 -18.15 -53.95
C THR A 140 -23.27 -17.13 -53.56
N GLU A 141 -24.42 -17.21 -54.23
CA GLU A 141 -25.58 -16.36 -53.94
C GLU A 141 -26.28 -16.81 -52.65
N SER A 142 -26.58 -15.86 -51.76
CA SER A 142 -27.21 -16.10 -50.45
C SER A 142 -27.83 -14.80 -49.90
N PRO A 143 -28.86 -14.84 -49.05
CA PRO A 143 -29.33 -13.67 -48.31
C PRO A 143 -28.23 -12.97 -47.50
N ASP A 144 -27.33 -13.77 -46.92
CA ASP A 144 -26.09 -13.34 -46.24
C ASP A 144 -24.88 -14.05 -46.89
N PRO A 145 -24.27 -13.46 -47.94
CA PRO A 145 -23.16 -14.10 -48.65
C PRO A 145 -21.89 -14.11 -47.80
N SER A 146 -21.26 -15.28 -47.70
CA SER A 146 -19.91 -15.43 -47.14
C SER A 146 -18.85 -14.93 -48.11
N TYR A 147 -17.63 -14.71 -47.60
CA TYR A 147 -16.49 -14.39 -48.46
C TYR A 147 -16.19 -15.56 -49.42
N PRO A 148 -15.98 -15.30 -50.72
CA PRO A 148 -15.62 -16.35 -51.68
C PRO A 148 -14.26 -16.94 -51.37
N ALA A 149 -14.10 -18.26 -51.58
CA ALA A 149 -12.81 -18.91 -51.50
C ALA A 149 -11.93 -18.46 -52.68
N THR A 150 -10.69 -18.05 -52.39
CA THR A 150 -9.71 -17.64 -53.39
C THR A 150 -8.53 -18.61 -53.41
N ASP A 151 -7.96 -18.85 -54.58
CA ASP A 151 -6.74 -19.66 -54.75
C ASP A 151 -5.57 -19.03 -53.98
N ALA A 152 -4.66 -19.86 -53.44
CA ALA A 152 -3.41 -19.42 -52.84
C ALA A 152 -2.53 -18.61 -53.81
N ASN A 153 -2.73 -18.76 -55.12
CA ASN A 153 -1.98 -18.05 -56.16
C ASN A 153 -2.36 -16.57 -56.32
N VAL A 154 -3.53 -16.13 -55.84
CA VAL A 154 -4.00 -14.75 -55.99
C VAL A 154 -4.03 -14.00 -54.66
N THR A 155 -3.89 -12.68 -54.70
CA THR A 155 -3.95 -11.80 -53.52
C THR A 155 -5.26 -11.03 -53.54
N VAL A 156 -6.05 -11.15 -52.48
CA VAL A 156 -7.30 -10.39 -52.35
C VAL A 156 -7.00 -8.92 -52.10
N ILE A 157 -7.63 -8.03 -52.87
CA ILE A 157 -7.55 -6.57 -52.73
C ILE A 157 -8.77 -6.03 -52.01
N ALA A 158 -9.97 -6.46 -52.43
CA ALA A 158 -11.23 -5.96 -51.90
C ALA A 158 -12.36 -6.98 -52.11
N TYR A 159 -13.40 -6.87 -51.29
CA TYR A 159 -14.65 -7.58 -51.47
C TYR A 159 -15.76 -6.61 -51.88
N VAL A 160 -16.53 -6.98 -52.89
CA VAL A 160 -17.64 -6.18 -53.40
C VAL A 160 -18.93 -6.95 -53.14
N LEU A 161 -19.88 -6.32 -52.45
CA LEU A 161 -21.22 -6.86 -52.23
C LEU A 161 -22.14 -6.37 -53.36
N LEU A 162 -22.74 -7.31 -54.07
CA LEU A 162 -23.73 -7.06 -55.12
C LEU A 162 -25.14 -7.49 -54.68
N ASP A 163 -26.14 -6.75 -55.14
CA ASP A 163 -27.55 -7.15 -55.19
C ASP A 163 -28.01 -7.28 -56.66
N THR A 164 -29.29 -7.57 -56.88
CA THR A 164 -29.86 -7.74 -58.23
C THR A 164 -29.84 -6.46 -59.08
N THR A 165 -29.53 -5.30 -58.49
CA THR A 165 -29.53 -3.98 -59.15
C THR A 165 -28.14 -3.38 -59.33
N GLY A 166 -27.14 -3.84 -58.57
CA GLY A 166 -25.77 -3.37 -58.68
C GLY A 166 -24.96 -3.49 -57.39
N ILE A 167 -23.90 -2.68 -57.30
CA ILE A 167 -22.96 -2.66 -56.18
C ILE A 167 -23.57 -1.98 -54.95
N VAL A 168 -23.65 -2.70 -53.83
CA VAL A 168 -24.15 -2.23 -52.53
C VAL A 168 -23.04 -1.65 -51.67
N ALA A 169 -21.92 -2.37 -51.56
CA ALA A 169 -20.80 -1.97 -50.72
C ALA A 169 -19.47 -2.49 -51.28
N ILE A 170 -18.39 -1.75 -51.03
CA ILE A 170 -17.00 -2.13 -51.34
C ILE A 170 -16.23 -2.12 -50.03
N GLU A 171 -15.59 -3.24 -49.73
CA GLU A 171 -14.80 -3.48 -48.52
C GLU A 171 -13.35 -3.73 -48.92
N GLN A 172 -12.46 -2.77 -48.64
CA GLN A 172 -11.03 -2.94 -48.91
C GLN A 172 -10.41 -3.94 -47.91
N TRP A 173 -9.62 -4.89 -48.40
CA TRP A 173 -9.08 -5.97 -47.57
C TRP A 173 -7.73 -5.58 -46.92
N ALA A 174 -7.80 -5.06 -45.69
CA ALA A 174 -6.62 -4.56 -44.99
C ALA A 174 -5.58 -5.63 -44.61
N ALA A 175 -5.95 -6.92 -44.53
CA ALA A 175 -5.04 -7.96 -44.03
C ALA A 175 -3.88 -8.28 -44.99
N THR A 176 -4.03 -8.03 -46.29
CA THR A 176 -2.96 -8.16 -47.30
C THR A 176 -2.41 -6.80 -47.74
N GLN A 177 -2.85 -5.70 -47.09
CA GLN A 177 -2.38 -4.35 -47.40
C GLN A 177 -1.12 -4.04 -46.59
N LEU A 178 -0.05 -3.63 -47.27
CA LEU A 178 1.20 -3.28 -46.58
C LEU A 178 1.10 -1.87 -45.95
N PRO A 179 1.35 -1.74 -44.64
CA PRO A 179 1.25 -0.46 -43.96
C PRO A 179 2.44 0.45 -44.25
N ASN A 180 2.21 1.77 -44.18
CA ASN A 180 3.29 2.75 -44.26
C ASN A 180 4.15 2.73 -42.98
N LEU A 181 5.48 2.86 -43.10
CA LEU A 181 6.43 2.95 -41.99
C LEU A 181 6.05 3.98 -40.92
N ARG A 182 5.41 5.10 -41.30
CA ARG A 182 4.92 6.11 -40.35
C ARG A 182 3.81 5.59 -39.42
N LEU A 183 2.95 4.70 -39.91
CA LEU A 183 1.92 4.07 -39.08
C LEU A 183 2.52 3.05 -38.11
N VAL A 184 3.57 2.35 -38.53
CA VAL A 184 4.33 1.43 -37.67
C VAL A 184 4.99 2.20 -36.53
N ALA A 185 5.65 3.32 -36.82
CA ALA A 185 6.27 4.18 -35.79
C ALA A 185 5.26 4.66 -34.74
N ASN A 186 4.08 5.15 -35.17
CA ASN A 186 3.03 5.58 -34.24
C ASN A 186 2.54 4.45 -33.32
N ARG A 187 2.42 3.22 -33.84
CA ARG A 187 2.02 2.05 -33.03
C ARG A 187 3.10 1.67 -32.01
N VAL A 188 4.38 1.76 -32.38
CA VAL A 188 5.49 1.50 -31.45
C VAL A 188 5.50 2.54 -30.32
N THR A 189 5.33 3.83 -30.63
CA THR A 189 5.23 4.87 -29.60
C THR A 189 4.06 4.64 -28.63
N ALA A 190 2.90 4.20 -29.14
CA ALA A 190 1.76 3.87 -28.29
C ALA A 190 2.03 2.67 -27.36
N LEU A 191 2.75 1.65 -27.86
CA LEU A 191 3.15 0.49 -27.06
C LEU A 191 4.16 0.86 -25.96
N GLU A 192 5.10 1.77 -26.25
CA GLU A 192 6.06 2.25 -25.25
C GLU A 192 5.38 3.07 -24.15
N GLN A 193 4.42 3.92 -24.50
CA GLN A 193 3.59 4.65 -23.53
C GLN A 193 2.76 3.70 -22.66
N TRP A 194 2.13 2.68 -23.27
CA TRP A 194 1.38 1.65 -22.55
C TRP A 194 2.28 0.84 -21.59
N ARG A 195 3.49 0.48 -22.01
CA ARG A 195 4.48 -0.20 -21.16
C ARG A 195 4.89 0.64 -19.95
N GLY A 196 5.06 1.95 -20.13
CA GLY A 196 5.35 2.88 -19.03
C GLY A 196 4.24 2.93 -17.98
N GLN A 197 2.97 2.89 -18.43
CA GLN A 197 1.81 2.88 -17.53
C GLN A 197 1.66 1.56 -16.76
N ILE A 198 1.86 0.41 -17.41
CA ILE A 198 1.69 -0.90 -16.77
C ILE A 198 2.83 -1.24 -15.80
N SER A 199 4.08 -0.86 -16.11
CA SER A 199 5.20 -1.17 -15.22
C SER A 199 5.01 -0.54 -13.82
N GLY A 200 4.40 0.64 -13.75
CA GLY A 200 4.06 1.27 -12.47
C GLY A 200 2.94 0.55 -11.72
N GLN A 201 1.97 -0.07 -12.43
CA GLN A 201 0.81 -0.76 -11.84
C GLN A 201 1.10 -2.21 -11.41
N VAL A 202 2.07 -2.88 -12.03
CA VAL A 202 2.42 -4.28 -11.65
C VAL A 202 3.23 -4.30 -10.35
N ASP A 203 4.09 -3.31 -10.11
CA ASP A 203 4.82 -3.18 -8.85
C ASP A 203 3.89 -2.84 -7.66
N THR A 204 2.76 -2.15 -7.91
CA THR A 204 1.77 -1.87 -6.86
C THR A 204 0.99 -3.12 -6.44
N LEU A 205 0.57 -3.95 -7.39
CA LEU A 205 -0.25 -5.13 -7.11
C LEU A 205 0.44 -6.12 -6.18
N ARG A 206 1.77 -6.24 -6.22
CA ARG A 206 2.52 -7.14 -5.33
C ARG A 206 2.51 -6.67 -3.88
N THR A 207 2.59 -5.35 -3.67
CA THR A 207 2.54 -4.74 -2.33
C THR A 207 1.11 -4.78 -1.78
N ASP A 208 0.12 -4.47 -2.62
CA ASP A 208 -1.30 -4.49 -2.25
C ASP A 208 -1.81 -5.90 -1.91
N LEU A 209 -1.38 -6.92 -2.67
CA LEU A 209 -1.72 -8.31 -2.39
C LEU A 209 -1.13 -8.79 -1.05
N SER A 210 0.07 -8.32 -0.70
CA SER A 210 0.71 -8.63 0.58
C SER A 210 -0.04 -7.95 1.74
N ALA A 211 -0.41 -6.67 1.59
CA ALA A 211 -1.20 -5.95 2.58
C ALA A 211 -2.63 -6.50 2.74
N LEU A 212 -3.25 -6.99 1.66
CA LEU A 212 -4.57 -7.63 1.70
C LEU A 212 -4.52 -8.99 2.42
N ALA A 213 -3.49 -9.79 2.17
CA ALA A 213 -3.30 -11.07 2.85
C ALA A 213 -3.17 -10.90 4.38
N ASP A 214 -2.40 -9.90 4.83
CA ASP A 214 -2.25 -9.59 6.25
C ASP A 214 -3.55 -9.07 6.89
N ARG A 215 -4.35 -8.25 6.16
CA ARG A 215 -5.64 -7.76 6.64
C ARG A 215 -6.71 -8.85 6.72
N MET A 216 -6.73 -9.82 5.79
CA MET A 216 -7.71 -10.92 5.82
C MET A 216 -7.55 -11.84 7.05
N LEU A 217 -6.33 -11.97 7.59
CA LEU A 217 -6.09 -12.72 8.84
C LEU A 217 -6.74 -12.04 10.08
N ALA A 218 -7.01 -10.73 10.03
CA ALA A 218 -7.46 -9.97 11.19
C ALA A 218 -8.99 -9.90 11.38
N PHE A 219 -9.79 -9.99 10.31
CA PHE A 219 -11.22 -9.61 10.36
C PHE A 219 -12.23 -10.77 10.43
N ALA A 220 -11.91 -11.98 9.96
CA ALA A 220 -12.95 -12.98 9.66
C ALA A 220 -13.45 -13.83 10.85
N LEU A 221 -12.80 -13.81 12.02
CA LEU A 221 -13.16 -14.70 13.15
C LEU A 221 -13.35 -13.98 14.50
N LYS A 222 -13.19 -12.65 14.56
CA LYS A 222 -13.04 -11.95 15.84
C LYS A 222 -14.37 -11.74 16.58
N ASN A 223 -15.44 -11.36 15.86
CA ASN A 223 -16.71 -10.98 16.51
C ASN A 223 -17.48 -12.18 17.08
N GLU A 224 -17.57 -13.30 16.35
CA GLU A 224 -18.30 -14.49 16.82
C GLU A 224 -17.62 -15.17 18.02
N VAL A 225 -16.30 -15.08 18.12
CA VAL A 225 -15.54 -15.60 19.27
C VAL A 225 -15.77 -14.74 20.52
N VAL A 226 -15.90 -13.41 20.38
CA VAL A 226 -16.19 -12.53 21.52
C VAL A 226 -17.55 -12.85 22.13
N ASP A 227 -18.59 -12.96 21.30
CA ASP A 227 -19.95 -13.27 21.76
C ASP A 227 -20.03 -14.66 22.44
N LEU A 228 -19.31 -15.65 21.89
CA LEU A 228 -19.22 -16.99 22.49
C LEU A 228 -18.49 -16.96 23.84
N THR A 229 -17.41 -16.18 23.97
CA THR A 229 -16.69 -16.06 25.25
C THR A 229 -17.52 -15.39 26.33
N GLN A 230 -18.34 -14.40 25.99
CA GLN A 230 -19.25 -13.74 26.95
C GLN A 230 -20.37 -14.68 27.41
N GLN A 231 -20.96 -15.46 26.50
CA GLN A 231 -21.97 -16.45 26.88
C GLN A 231 -21.39 -17.59 27.74
N LEU A 232 -20.14 -17.97 27.48
CA LEU A 232 -19.43 -18.95 28.31
C LEU A 232 -19.19 -18.41 29.72
N GLU A 233 -18.92 -17.11 29.87
CA GLU A 233 -18.77 -16.45 31.17
C GLU A 233 -20.07 -16.45 31.97
N ASP A 234 -21.18 -16.04 31.36
CA ASP A 234 -22.49 -16.05 32.01
C ASP A 234 -22.89 -17.47 32.45
N LEU A 235 -22.56 -18.47 31.63
CA LEU A 235 -22.75 -19.88 31.97
C LEU A 235 -21.82 -20.30 33.12
N ARG A 236 -20.54 -19.91 33.06
CA ARG A 236 -19.54 -20.23 34.09
C ARG A 236 -19.94 -19.63 35.43
N ASN A 237 -20.32 -18.35 35.46
CA ASN A 237 -20.80 -17.66 36.66
C ASN A 237 -22.02 -18.38 37.24
N LYS A 238 -23.00 -18.75 36.43
CA LYS A 238 -24.18 -19.53 36.88
C LYS A 238 -23.85 -20.96 37.34
N VAL A 239 -22.81 -21.59 36.79
CA VAL A 239 -22.40 -22.96 37.16
C VAL A 239 -21.64 -22.97 38.49
N TYR A 240 -20.84 -21.93 38.76
CA TYR A 240 -20.06 -21.82 39.99
C TYR A 240 -20.79 -21.06 41.11
N GLU A 241 -21.92 -20.42 40.82
CA GLU A 241 -22.82 -19.80 41.81
C GLU A 241 -23.53 -20.89 42.66
N PRO A 242 -23.31 -20.94 44.00
CA PRO A 242 -24.00 -21.88 44.87
C PRO A 242 -25.51 -21.56 44.96
N GLY A 243 -26.35 -22.56 45.25
CA GLY A 243 -27.79 -22.32 45.43
C GLY A 243 -28.19 -21.42 46.63
N ALA A 244 -27.26 -21.19 47.57
CA ALA A 244 -27.42 -20.25 48.69
C ALA A 244 -26.05 -19.68 49.10
N TYR A 245 -25.86 -18.37 48.97
CA TYR A 245 -24.62 -17.66 49.34
C TYR A 245 -24.94 -16.25 49.83
N ILE A 246 -24.08 -15.70 50.71
CA ILE A 246 -24.18 -14.31 51.18
C ILE A 246 -23.41 -13.38 50.22
N TYR A 247 -22.27 -13.85 49.71
CA TYR A 247 -21.45 -13.14 48.74
C TYR A 247 -20.80 -14.12 47.76
N TYR A 248 -20.71 -13.71 46.49
CA TYR A 248 -19.96 -14.37 45.42
C TYR A 248 -19.27 -13.27 44.62
N GLY A 249 -17.97 -13.42 44.38
CA GLY A 249 -17.18 -12.49 43.59
C GLY A 249 -16.09 -13.21 42.82
N THR A 250 -15.81 -12.75 41.61
CA THR A 250 -14.73 -13.24 40.75
C THR A 250 -13.88 -12.07 40.29
N ASP A 251 -12.57 -12.24 40.30
CA ASP A 251 -11.61 -11.24 39.82
C ASP A 251 -10.59 -11.91 38.88
N HIS A 252 -10.42 -11.27 37.71
CA HIS A 252 -9.52 -11.71 36.65
C HIS A 252 -8.22 -10.88 36.58
N PHE A 253 -8.07 -9.86 37.44
CA PHE A 253 -6.85 -9.08 37.59
C PHE A 253 -6.33 -8.46 36.28
N LEU A 254 -7.24 -7.99 35.43
CA LEU A 254 -6.90 -7.21 34.23
C LEU A 254 -6.53 -5.77 34.57
N THR A 255 -7.16 -5.21 35.59
CA THR A 255 -6.93 -3.87 36.13
C THR A 255 -6.72 -3.95 37.64
N ASP A 256 -6.35 -2.84 38.29
CA ASP A 256 -6.24 -2.76 39.76
C ASP A 256 -7.61 -2.80 40.48
N GLU A 257 -8.73 -2.92 39.75
CA GLU A 257 -10.05 -3.07 40.35
C GLU A 257 -10.08 -4.32 41.25
N GLY A 258 -10.74 -4.23 42.40
CA GLY A 258 -10.72 -5.32 43.41
C GLY A 258 -9.45 -5.40 44.26
N SER A 259 -8.39 -4.65 43.92
CA SER A 259 -7.15 -4.55 44.70
C SER A 259 -7.16 -3.33 45.64
N ASN A 260 -6.39 -3.39 46.74
CA ASN A 260 -6.22 -2.28 47.68
C ASN A 260 -4.75 -1.84 47.74
N PRO A 261 -4.27 -1.08 46.74
CA PRO A 261 -2.87 -0.63 46.68
C PRO A 261 -2.50 0.37 47.80
N ASP A 262 -3.48 1.02 48.43
CA ASP A 262 -3.26 1.95 49.53
C ASP A 262 -3.00 1.25 50.88
N HIS A 263 -3.21 -0.08 50.95
CA HIS A 263 -2.95 -0.84 52.16
C HIS A 263 -1.45 -0.94 52.45
N ALA A 264 -1.02 -0.68 53.69
CA ALA A 264 0.39 -0.59 54.06
C ALA A 264 1.23 -1.88 53.80
N SER A 265 0.57 -3.04 53.73
CA SER A 265 1.22 -4.33 53.40
C SER A 265 1.15 -4.70 51.92
N PHE A 266 0.54 -3.89 51.05
CA PHE A 266 0.44 -4.17 49.63
C PHE A 266 1.81 -3.98 48.96
N ASP A 267 2.32 -5.05 48.36
CA ASP A 267 3.59 -5.11 47.63
C ASP A 267 3.44 -6.13 46.49
N ALA A 268 2.66 -5.76 45.47
CA ALA A 268 2.39 -6.57 44.28
C ALA A 268 2.15 -5.66 43.07
N VAL A 269 2.21 -6.24 41.87
CA VAL A 269 1.83 -5.57 40.62
C VAL A 269 0.66 -6.32 40.01
N VAL A 270 -0.40 -5.61 39.63
CA VAL A 270 -1.54 -6.20 38.93
C VAL A 270 -1.44 -5.87 37.44
N GLY A 271 -1.58 -6.89 36.60
CA GLY A 271 -1.52 -6.73 35.15
C GLY A 271 -1.57 -8.08 34.43
N GLU A 272 -2.78 -8.49 34.05
CA GLU A 272 -3.08 -9.86 33.59
C GLU A 272 -2.67 -10.89 34.67
N GLY A 273 -3.15 -10.68 35.91
CA GLY A 273 -2.81 -11.48 37.10
C GLY A 273 -2.07 -10.69 38.19
N ILE A 274 -2.02 -11.26 39.40
CA ILE A 274 -1.17 -10.77 40.50
C ILE A 274 0.26 -11.23 40.25
N ARG A 275 1.19 -10.28 40.18
CA ARG A 275 2.60 -10.50 39.83
C ARG A 275 3.54 -9.96 40.91
N PHE A 276 4.78 -10.43 40.84
CA PHE A 276 5.85 -10.02 41.73
C PHE A 276 6.20 -8.53 41.53
N PRO A 277 6.35 -7.75 42.62
CA PRO A 277 6.76 -6.36 42.56
C PRO A 277 8.22 -6.21 42.14
N GLU A 278 8.62 -4.99 41.76
CA GLU A 278 9.98 -4.71 41.33
C GLU A 278 10.92 -4.55 42.55
N ALA A 279 12.03 -5.28 42.56
CA ALA A 279 13.14 -5.11 43.51
C ALA A 279 13.99 -3.88 43.17
N GLY A 280 14.06 -3.54 41.89
CA GLY A 280 14.73 -2.38 41.34
C GLY A 280 14.22 -2.10 39.93
N SER A 281 14.15 -0.83 39.59
CA SER A 281 13.63 -0.35 38.30
C SER A 281 14.41 0.89 37.89
N ALA A 282 14.68 1.02 36.59
CA ALA A 282 15.28 2.21 36.01
C ALA A 282 14.55 2.58 34.72
N THR A 283 14.15 3.85 34.62
CA THR A 283 13.51 4.40 33.43
C THR A 283 14.51 5.28 32.69
N SER A 284 14.64 5.07 31.39
CA SER A 284 15.42 5.91 30.48
C SER A 284 14.60 6.31 29.26
N THR A 285 14.89 7.47 28.70
CA THR A 285 14.35 7.89 27.39
C THR A 285 15.15 7.20 26.29
N LEU A 286 14.50 6.87 25.18
CA LEU A 286 15.22 6.35 24.02
C LEU A 286 16.05 7.47 23.39
N ALA A 287 17.35 7.26 23.23
CA ALA A 287 18.25 8.20 22.59
C ALA A 287 19.24 7.47 21.67
N LEU A 288 19.66 8.14 20.59
CA LEU A 288 20.71 7.63 19.71
C LEU A 288 22.04 7.58 20.46
N LEU A 289 22.80 6.49 20.32
CA LEU A 289 24.16 6.42 20.86
C LEU A 289 25.07 7.47 20.20
N ASN A 290 24.94 7.63 18.89
CA ASN A 290 25.59 8.69 18.12
C ASN A 290 24.52 9.66 17.56
N PRO A 291 24.36 10.86 18.13
CA PRO A 291 23.40 11.85 17.64
C PRO A 291 23.64 12.32 16.19
N ASN A 292 24.88 12.22 15.69
CA ASN A 292 25.28 12.66 14.35
C ASN A 292 25.35 11.49 13.34
N ASN A 293 24.59 10.41 13.56
CA ASN A 293 24.58 9.26 12.67
C ASN A 293 24.04 9.67 11.26
N VAL A 294 24.90 9.61 10.25
CA VAL A 294 24.59 10.02 8.87
C VAL A 294 23.57 9.11 8.16
N TYR A 295 23.35 7.90 8.68
CA TYR A 295 22.45 6.91 8.09
C TYR A 295 20.98 7.10 8.50
N VAL A 296 20.70 8.07 9.37
CA VAL A 296 19.34 8.40 9.81
C VAL A 296 19.03 9.86 9.56
N THR A 297 17.75 10.16 9.38
CA THR A 297 17.19 11.50 9.44
C THR A 297 16.40 11.61 10.73
N LEU A 298 16.80 12.52 11.62
CA LEU A 298 16.07 12.88 12.82
C LEU A 298 15.27 14.16 12.55
N THR A 299 13.95 14.13 12.76
CA THR A 299 13.07 15.30 12.60
C THR A 299 12.08 15.34 13.76
N ASN A 300 12.14 16.39 14.58
CA ASN A 300 11.27 16.58 15.75
C ASN A 300 11.20 15.36 16.68
N GLY A 301 12.34 14.71 16.94
CA GLY A 301 12.40 13.54 17.80
C GLY A 301 11.99 12.22 17.13
N PHE A 302 11.61 12.22 15.85
CA PHE A 302 11.28 11.02 15.08
C PHE A 302 12.42 10.63 14.12
N VAL A 303 12.79 9.35 14.11
CA VAL A 303 13.90 8.79 13.36
C VAL A 303 13.38 7.98 12.18
N LEU A 304 13.90 8.29 11.00
CA LEU A 304 13.77 7.47 9.79
C LEU A 304 15.14 7.11 9.23
N PRO A 305 15.29 5.98 8.52
CA PRO A 305 16.46 5.75 7.69
C PRO A 305 16.68 6.90 6.72
N LYS A 306 17.94 7.17 6.34
CA LYS A 306 18.26 8.24 5.38
C LYS A 306 17.45 8.08 4.09
N TYR A 307 16.86 9.18 3.64
CA TYR A 307 15.99 9.22 2.46
C TYR A 307 16.24 10.46 1.60
N GLY A 308 15.93 10.33 0.31
CA GLY A 308 15.70 11.43 -0.64
C GLY A 308 14.21 11.64 -0.91
N HIS A 309 13.87 12.62 -1.76
CA HIS A 309 12.50 13.00 -2.09
C HIS A 309 12.10 12.49 -3.48
N GLY A 310 11.30 11.43 -3.54
CA GLY A 310 10.77 10.85 -4.77
C GLY A 310 9.41 11.47 -5.14
N LEU A 311 9.27 11.98 -6.36
CA LEU A 311 8.01 12.48 -6.88
C LEU A 311 7.03 11.32 -7.09
N ARG A 312 5.85 11.38 -6.46
CA ARG A 312 4.80 10.35 -6.59
C ARG A 312 3.53 10.86 -7.28
N MET A 313 3.20 12.13 -7.09
CA MET A 313 2.07 12.78 -7.76
C MET A 313 2.53 14.10 -8.35
N ASP A 314 2.20 14.34 -9.61
CA ASP A 314 2.51 15.58 -10.33
C ASP A 314 1.30 16.02 -11.15
N LEU A 315 0.77 17.20 -10.82
CA LEU A 315 -0.31 17.83 -11.57
C LEU A 315 0.29 18.91 -12.46
N THR A 316 0.44 18.59 -13.74
CA THR A 316 1.30 19.35 -14.68
C THR A 316 0.56 20.38 -15.52
N GLY A 317 -0.75 20.26 -15.69
CA GLY A 317 -1.57 21.20 -16.46
C GLY A 317 -1.69 22.60 -15.82
N TYR A 318 -2.13 23.58 -16.60
CA TYR A 318 -2.50 24.91 -16.14
C TYR A 318 -3.79 25.34 -16.82
N SER A 319 -4.84 25.58 -16.04
CA SER A 319 -6.15 26.04 -16.53
C SER A 319 -6.45 27.49 -16.12
N GLY A 320 -5.86 27.97 -15.02
CA GLY A 320 -6.09 29.31 -14.51
C GLY A 320 -5.45 29.54 -13.15
N GLU A 321 -5.95 30.55 -12.45
CA GLU A 321 -5.53 30.88 -11.08
C GLU A 321 -6.73 31.15 -10.19
N THR A 322 -6.63 30.73 -8.93
CA THR A 322 -7.64 30.98 -7.90
C THR A 322 -7.02 31.82 -6.80
N ARG A 323 -7.75 32.85 -6.37
CA ARG A 323 -7.37 33.70 -5.24
C ARG A 323 -7.62 32.96 -3.94
N MET A 324 -6.62 32.84 -3.07
CA MET A 324 -6.77 32.22 -1.74
C MET A 324 -7.62 33.08 -0.80
N ALA A 325 -7.61 34.40 -1.02
CA ALA A 325 -8.23 35.38 -0.14
C ALA A 325 -9.63 35.86 -0.60
N GLN A 326 -10.57 34.96 -0.87
CA GLN A 326 -11.89 35.34 -1.39
C GLN A 326 -12.98 35.59 -0.33
N TYR A 327 -12.96 34.96 0.84
CA TYR A 327 -14.05 35.02 1.84
C TYR A 327 -13.57 35.09 3.29
N THR A 328 -14.48 35.32 4.25
CA THR A 328 -14.31 35.85 5.62
C THR A 328 -13.04 35.38 6.38
N TYR A 329 -12.37 36.33 7.05
CA TYR A 329 -11.23 36.07 7.95
C TYR A 329 -11.72 35.44 9.24
N GLU A 330 -11.25 34.23 9.58
CA GLU A 330 -11.69 33.54 10.80
C GLU A 330 -10.55 32.83 11.53
N ALA A 331 -10.78 32.60 12.83
CA ALA A 331 -9.94 31.80 13.70
C ALA A 331 -10.44 30.36 13.66
N THR A 332 -9.65 29.45 13.11
CA THR A 332 -10.02 28.03 13.02
C THR A 332 -9.23 27.21 14.02
N GLU A 333 -9.94 26.51 14.89
CA GLU A 333 -9.33 25.53 15.79
C GLU A 333 -9.03 24.24 15.03
N ILE A 334 -7.77 23.83 15.06
CA ILE A 334 -7.32 22.57 14.52
C ILE A 334 -6.93 21.63 15.66
N ARG A 335 -7.17 20.34 15.44
CA ARG A 335 -6.72 19.27 16.34
C ARG A 335 -5.73 18.39 15.60
N GLN A 336 -4.48 18.44 16.04
CA GLN A 336 -3.39 17.65 15.49
C GLN A 336 -3.25 16.32 16.23
N LEU A 337 -3.36 15.23 15.48
CA LEU A 337 -3.15 13.87 15.94
C LEU A 337 -1.67 13.61 16.16
N THR A 338 -1.36 12.76 17.13
CA THR A 338 0.01 12.27 17.35
C THR A 338 0.16 10.84 16.81
N ARG A 339 1.39 10.43 16.51
CA ARG A 339 1.62 9.06 16.02
C ARG A 339 1.31 8.07 17.14
N SER A 340 0.84 6.91 16.74
CA SER A 340 0.59 5.80 17.66
C SER A 340 1.87 5.29 18.33
N ARG A 341 1.68 4.60 19.46
CA ARG A 341 2.76 3.87 20.13
C ARG A 341 2.63 2.37 19.94
N GLU A 342 3.78 1.73 20.08
CA GLU A 342 3.97 0.30 20.21
C GLU A 342 4.63 0.05 21.57
N ARG A 343 4.20 -0.99 22.28
CA ARG A 343 4.80 -1.42 23.55
C ARG A 343 5.31 -2.85 23.42
N ARG A 344 6.59 -3.05 23.69
CA ARG A 344 7.25 -4.37 23.71
C ARG A 344 7.73 -4.66 25.12
N ARG A 345 7.25 -5.76 25.67
CA ARG A 345 7.58 -6.21 27.02
C ARG A 345 8.26 -7.57 26.93
N TYR A 346 9.47 -7.66 27.44
CA TYR A 346 10.29 -8.85 27.42
C TYR A 346 10.78 -9.18 28.83
N GLY A 347 10.80 -10.46 29.20
CA GLY A 347 11.46 -10.91 30.44
C GLY A 347 10.72 -12.01 31.20
N ALA A 348 11.30 -12.42 32.32
CA ALA A 348 10.81 -13.55 33.13
C ALA A 348 9.44 -13.27 33.78
N THR A 349 9.07 -12.00 33.99
CA THR A 349 7.75 -11.64 34.51
C THR A 349 6.63 -11.79 33.48
N ARG A 350 6.96 -12.01 32.20
CA ARG A 350 5.99 -12.04 31.09
C ARG A 350 5.52 -13.46 30.77
N GLU A 351 5.20 -14.22 31.82
CA GLU A 351 4.47 -15.47 31.67
C GLU A 351 3.01 -15.21 31.29
N VAL A 352 2.55 -15.94 30.27
CA VAL A 352 1.23 -15.73 29.65
C VAL A 352 0.15 -16.09 30.65
N CYS A 353 -0.79 -15.16 30.88
CA CYS A 353 -1.98 -15.43 31.66
C CYS A 353 -3.14 -15.83 30.75
N THR A 354 -3.87 -16.89 31.09
CA THR A 354 -5.09 -17.29 30.36
C THR A 354 -6.11 -16.16 30.29
N ASN A 355 -6.10 -15.28 31.30
CA ASN A 355 -7.03 -14.16 31.40
C ASN A 355 -6.75 -13.02 30.40
N GLY A 356 -5.60 -13.00 29.72
CA GLY A 356 -5.36 -12.04 28.62
C GLY A 356 -6.36 -12.16 27.45
N THR A 357 -7.14 -13.24 27.41
CA THR A 357 -8.26 -13.41 26.47
C THR A 357 -9.45 -12.50 26.78
N TRP A 358 -9.67 -12.15 28.05
CA TRP A 358 -10.79 -11.31 28.51
C TRP A 358 -10.68 -9.86 28.04
N TRP A 359 -9.49 -9.37 27.67
CA TRP A 359 -9.35 -8.09 26.95
C TRP A 359 -10.27 -8.04 25.72
N ARG A 360 -10.54 -9.18 25.05
CA ARG A 360 -11.39 -9.24 23.86
C ARG A 360 -12.85 -8.85 24.10
N GLN A 361 -13.33 -8.87 25.34
CA GLN A 361 -14.70 -8.50 25.66
C GLN A 361 -14.98 -7.01 25.52
N GLY A 362 -13.95 -6.15 25.56
CA GLY A 362 -14.11 -4.71 25.42
C GLY A 362 -14.70 -4.00 26.64
N THR A 363 -14.87 -4.69 27.77
CA THR A 363 -15.31 -4.10 29.06
C THR A 363 -14.27 -3.14 29.65
N TYR A 364 -12.99 -3.31 29.31
CA TYR A 364 -11.87 -2.54 29.84
C TYR A 364 -11.19 -1.69 28.74
N ASP A 365 -10.76 -0.45 29.05
CA ASP A 365 -9.97 0.37 28.12
C ASP A 365 -8.51 -0.10 28.06
N MET A 366 -8.23 -1.01 27.14
CA MET A 366 -6.87 -1.54 26.95
C MET A 366 -5.87 -0.47 26.49
N ALA A 367 -6.29 0.47 25.63
CA ALA A 367 -5.38 1.48 25.09
C ALA A 367 -4.84 2.40 26.20
N HIS A 368 -5.71 2.81 27.12
CA HIS A 368 -5.33 3.61 28.29
C HIS A 368 -4.34 2.86 29.20
N ASN A 369 -4.62 1.60 29.51
CA ASN A 369 -3.80 0.81 30.44
C ASN A 369 -2.43 0.40 29.86
N VAL A 370 -2.33 0.28 28.52
CA VAL A 370 -1.12 -0.22 27.87
C VAL A 370 -0.20 0.89 27.37
N PHE A 371 -0.71 1.96 26.78
CA PHE A 371 0.13 2.93 26.04
C PHE A 371 0.36 4.28 26.74
N ARG A 372 -0.30 4.51 27.89
CA ARG A 372 -0.19 5.77 28.63
C ARG A 372 1.18 5.90 29.30
N LEU A 373 1.78 7.08 29.17
CA LEU A 373 3.00 7.45 29.87
C LEU A 373 2.66 8.21 31.16
N ASN A 374 3.43 8.04 32.23
CA ASN A 374 3.17 8.70 33.50
C ASN A 374 3.16 10.23 33.35
N GLY A 375 2.09 10.87 33.82
CA GLY A 375 1.89 12.33 33.73
C GLY A 375 1.23 12.82 32.43
N GLU A 376 0.91 11.92 31.49
CA GLU A 376 0.20 12.28 30.26
C GLU A 376 -1.32 12.40 30.50
N THR A 377 -1.89 13.50 30.01
CA THR A 377 -3.34 13.72 29.98
C THR A 377 -3.90 13.14 28.71
N TRP A 378 -4.65 12.04 28.84
CA TRP A 378 -5.42 11.46 27.75
C TRP A 378 -6.83 12.05 27.78
N GLU A 379 -7.44 12.25 26.61
CA GLU A 379 -8.88 12.49 26.58
C GLU A 379 -9.57 11.20 27.06
N VAL A 380 -10.26 11.28 28.20
CA VAL A 380 -10.93 10.12 28.80
C VAL A 380 -12.18 9.80 27.98
N ILE A 381 -12.01 8.89 27.03
CA ILE A 381 -13.13 8.28 26.31
C ILE A 381 -13.59 7.07 27.14
N ASN A 382 -14.25 7.33 28.27
CA ASN A 382 -14.83 6.27 29.08
C ASN A 382 -15.91 5.56 28.27
N GLY A 383 -15.70 4.28 27.95
CA GLY A 383 -16.73 3.38 27.42
C GLY A 383 -17.21 3.65 26.00
N VAL A 384 -16.58 4.55 25.23
CA VAL A 384 -16.85 4.65 23.77
C VAL A 384 -15.78 3.85 23.03
N PRO A 385 -16.16 2.75 22.36
CA PRO A 385 -15.22 1.99 21.55
C PRO A 385 -14.62 2.85 20.43
N ASP A 386 -13.32 2.70 20.17
CA ASP A 386 -12.64 3.42 19.09
C ASP A 386 -13.40 3.19 17.78
N ARG A 387 -13.73 4.28 17.10
CA ARG A 387 -14.37 4.24 15.77
C ARG A 387 -13.30 4.24 14.70
N MET A 388 -13.28 3.20 13.88
CA MET A 388 -12.50 3.22 12.65
C MET A 388 -13.02 4.33 11.71
N PRO A 389 -12.21 4.84 10.76
CA PRO A 389 -12.63 5.81 9.74
C PRO A 389 -13.82 5.36 8.87
N ASN A 390 -14.12 4.06 8.84
CA ASN A 390 -15.29 3.50 8.17
C ASN A 390 -16.56 3.48 9.06
N GLY A 391 -16.51 4.05 10.26
CA GLY A 391 -17.60 4.07 11.25
C GLY A 391 -17.75 2.77 12.05
N GLN A 392 -16.90 1.76 11.84
CA GLN A 392 -16.96 0.51 12.58
C GLN A 392 -16.51 0.73 14.02
N VAL A 393 -17.36 0.26 14.92
CA VAL A 393 -17.11 0.21 16.36
C VAL A 393 -16.31 -1.05 16.67
N ILE A 394 -15.08 -0.92 17.19
CA ILE A 394 -14.27 -2.08 17.61
C ILE A 394 -14.38 -2.23 19.13
N PRO A 395 -14.97 -3.33 19.64
CA PRO A 395 -14.84 -3.68 21.06
C PRO A 395 -13.35 -3.83 21.39
N ASN A 396 -12.88 -3.10 22.41
CA ASN A 396 -11.47 -3.06 22.89
C ASN A 396 -10.48 -2.13 22.17
N GLY A 397 -10.98 -1.16 21.41
CA GLY A 397 -10.12 -0.15 20.75
C GLY A 397 -9.30 -0.74 19.60
N ASN A 398 -8.59 0.14 18.90
CA ASN A 398 -7.79 -0.22 17.71
C ASN A 398 -6.48 -0.92 18.10
N VAL A 399 -6.49 -1.82 19.09
CA VAL A 399 -5.29 -2.47 19.65
C VAL A 399 -5.17 -3.90 19.14
N HIS A 400 -3.98 -4.26 18.66
CA HIS A 400 -3.58 -5.63 18.36
C HIS A 400 -2.50 -6.07 19.35
N TRP A 401 -2.63 -7.28 19.90
CA TRP A 401 -1.69 -7.79 20.88
C TRP A 401 -1.32 -9.22 20.60
N VAL A 402 -0.07 -9.55 20.91
CA VAL A 402 0.46 -10.91 20.90
C VAL A 402 1.08 -11.17 22.27
N ARG A 403 0.73 -12.32 22.84
CA ARG A 403 1.27 -12.82 24.10
C ARG A 403 1.95 -14.16 23.81
N VAL A 404 3.28 -14.19 23.94
CA VAL A 404 4.07 -15.42 23.92
C VAL A 404 4.87 -15.46 25.22
N ARG A 405 5.29 -16.64 25.65
CA ARG A 405 6.12 -16.78 26.85
C ARG A 405 7.36 -15.88 26.77
N GLN A 406 7.55 -15.06 27.80
CA GLN A 406 8.61 -14.05 27.96
C GLN A 406 8.54 -12.86 27.00
N PHE A 407 7.58 -12.79 26.07
CA PHE A 407 7.50 -11.72 25.09
C PHE A 407 6.07 -11.32 24.76
N TRP A 408 5.73 -10.08 25.10
CA TRP A 408 4.45 -9.47 24.80
C TRP A 408 4.68 -8.25 23.90
N ILE A 409 3.82 -8.09 22.90
CA ILE A 409 3.82 -6.93 22.03
C ILE A 409 2.39 -6.42 21.89
N ASP A 410 2.22 -5.12 22.04
CA ASP A 410 0.98 -4.40 21.88
C ASP A 410 1.17 -3.29 20.85
N ILE A 411 0.33 -3.28 19.82
CA ILE A 411 0.42 -2.37 18.68
C ILE A 411 -0.95 -1.69 18.52
N TYR A 412 -0.96 -0.37 18.43
CA TYR A 412 -2.14 0.35 17.94
C TYR A 412 -2.19 0.23 16.41
N GLN A 413 -3.32 -0.23 15.86
CA GLN A 413 -3.47 -0.59 14.45
C GLN A 413 -3.50 0.61 13.51
N GLU A 414 -3.84 1.80 14.02
CA GLU A 414 -3.76 3.04 13.25
C GLU A 414 -2.45 3.79 13.47
N PRO A 415 -1.86 4.39 12.42
CA PRO A 415 -0.60 5.11 12.55
C PRO A 415 -0.69 6.41 13.36
N TYR A 416 -1.90 6.95 13.52
CA TYR A 416 -2.21 8.15 14.30
C TYR A 416 -3.42 7.87 15.17
N TRP A 417 -3.42 8.41 16.39
CA TRP A 417 -4.51 8.22 17.34
C TRP A 417 -5.12 9.55 17.80
N GLU A 418 -6.36 9.50 18.27
CA GLU A 418 -7.08 10.67 18.81
C GLU A 418 -6.88 10.81 20.33
N ARG A 419 -6.24 9.83 20.97
CA ARG A 419 -6.08 9.78 22.43
C ARG A 419 -5.17 10.87 22.99
N VAL A 420 -4.17 11.26 22.20
CA VAL A 420 -3.22 12.34 22.51
C VAL A 420 -3.19 13.30 21.33
N THR A 421 -3.63 14.53 21.55
CA THR A 421 -3.72 15.54 20.49
C THR A 421 -3.25 16.91 20.95
N SER A 422 -2.78 17.72 20.02
CA SER A 422 -2.44 19.12 20.24
C SER A 422 -3.47 20.02 19.54
N THR A 423 -4.08 20.94 20.27
CA THR A 423 -5.01 21.93 19.72
C THR A 423 -4.27 23.22 19.39
N ALA A 424 -4.53 23.82 18.24
CA ALA A 424 -4.02 25.13 17.89
C ALA A 424 -5.08 25.95 17.15
N SER A 425 -5.11 27.27 17.38
CA SER A 425 -5.93 28.18 16.59
C SER A 425 -5.07 28.82 15.49
N ILE A 426 -5.53 28.77 14.25
CA ILE A 426 -4.88 29.39 13.10
C ILE A 426 -5.84 30.40 12.50
N ASN A 427 -5.36 31.63 12.31
CA ASN A 427 -6.14 32.68 11.67
C ASN A 427 -5.79 32.77 10.19
N GLY A 428 -6.81 32.81 9.34
CA GLY A 428 -6.62 33.04 7.92
C GLY A 428 -7.71 32.41 7.07
N GLN A 429 -7.62 32.68 5.78
CA GLN A 429 -8.50 32.15 4.76
C GLN A 429 -7.96 30.80 4.30
N GLN A 430 -8.88 29.91 3.90
CA GLN A 430 -8.56 28.51 3.65
C GLN A 430 -8.95 28.07 2.25
N ILE A 431 -8.02 27.39 1.59
CA ILE A 431 -8.29 26.56 0.42
C ILE A 431 -7.80 25.15 0.71
N ALA A 432 -8.38 24.16 0.04
CA ALA A 432 -7.96 22.78 0.19
C ALA A 432 -8.03 22.00 -1.12
N GLN A 433 -7.21 20.96 -1.22
CA GLN A 433 -7.29 19.95 -2.27
C GLN A 433 -7.32 18.59 -1.60
N THR A 434 -8.34 17.78 -1.89
CA THR A 434 -8.31 16.36 -1.52
C THR A 434 -7.65 15.56 -2.62
N PHE A 435 -7.02 14.44 -2.23
CA PHE A 435 -6.39 13.50 -3.15
C PHE A 435 -6.49 12.08 -2.60
N LEU A 436 -6.55 11.09 -3.50
CA LEU A 436 -6.43 9.69 -3.12
C LEU A 436 -4.95 9.31 -2.96
N ASN A 437 -4.58 8.77 -1.79
CA ASN A 437 -3.27 8.17 -1.63
C ASN A 437 -3.31 6.70 -2.09
N SER A 438 -2.63 6.40 -3.20
CA SER A 438 -2.66 5.07 -3.82
C SER A 438 -1.73 4.06 -3.16
N GLN A 439 -0.69 4.50 -2.46
CA GLN A 439 0.35 3.64 -1.89
C GLN A 439 0.80 4.13 -0.52
N ASP A 440 1.21 3.19 0.33
CA ASP A 440 1.83 3.53 1.61
C ASP A 440 3.10 4.35 1.39
N GLY A 441 3.37 5.30 2.27
CA GLY A 441 4.63 6.02 2.22
C GLY A 441 4.69 7.24 3.11
N TRP A 442 5.90 7.75 3.27
CA TRP A 442 6.16 8.95 4.04
C TRP A 442 6.13 10.18 3.15
N LEU A 443 5.10 11.02 3.27
CA LEU A 443 5.06 12.33 2.64
C LEU A 443 6.10 13.23 3.32
N THR A 444 6.99 13.81 2.51
CA THR A 444 8.14 14.59 3.00
C THR A 444 8.15 16.01 2.47
N GLN A 445 7.62 16.25 1.27
CA GLN A 445 7.48 17.58 0.72
C GLN A 445 6.21 17.70 -0.12
N VAL A 446 5.69 18.92 -0.19
CA VAL A 446 4.68 19.32 -1.16
C VAL A 446 5.25 20.43 -2.04
N GLY A 447 5.14 20.29 -3.35
CA GLY A 447 5.35 21.38 -4.30
C GLY A 447 4.05 22.16 -4.50
N LEU A 448 4.02 23.40 -4.02
CA LEU A 448 2.91 24.34 -4.23
C LEU A 448 3.28 25.38 -5.30
N PHE A 449 2.37 25.66 -6.23
CA PHE A 449 2.58 26.65 -7.28
C PHE A 449 1.73 27.90 -7.04
N VAL A 450 2.39 28.99 -6.66
CA VAL A 450 1.78 30.31 -6.46
C VAL A 450 1.99 31.15 -7.72
N SER A 451 0.91 31.63 -8.33
CA SER A 451 0.94 32.46 -9.53
C SER A 451 1.15 33.94 -9.21
N ARG A 452 0.62 34.42 -8.09
CA ARG A 452 0.84 35.79 -7.57
C ARG A 452 0.99 35.74 -6.06
N LYS A 453 2.02 36.42 -5.55
CA LYS A 453 2.28 36.51 -4.10
C LYS A 453 1.91 37.87 -3.55
N ALA A 454 1.31 37.90 -2.36
CA ALA A 454 1.14 39.10 -1.56
C ALA A 454 2.47 39.53 -0.92
N ALA A 455 2.53 40.80 -0.47
CA ALA A 455 3.69 41.34 0.23
C ALA A 455 3.84 40.78 1.66
N THR A 456 2.74 40.34 2.27
CA THR A 456 2.65 39.79 3.63
C THR A 456 1.69 38.61 3.66
N GLY A 457 1.76 37.82 4.74
CA GLY A 457 0.89 36.67 4.99
C GLY A 457 1.57 35.35 4.67
N ASP A 458 1.99 34.65 5.71
CA ASP A 458 2.61 33.33 5.58
C ASP A 458 1.58 32.28 5.15
N ILE A 459 2.05 31.18 4.57
CA ILE A 459 1.20 30.05 4.17
C ILE A 459 1.40 28.92 5.17
N THR A 460 0.37 28.59 5.94
CA THR A 460 0.36 27.41 6.80
C THR A 460 -0.30 26.26 6.05
N MET A 461 0.48 25.21 5.79
CA MET A 461 0.03 23.99 5.15
C MET A 461 -0.29 22.94 6.21
N LEU A 462 -1.46 22.32 6.08
CA LEU A 462 -1.94 21.22 6.89
C LEU A 462 -2.16 20.00 6.00
N ILE A 463 -1.79 18.82 6.49
CA ILE A 463 -2.20 17.54 5.93
C ILE A 463 -3.18 16.93 6.91
N CYS A 464 -4.41 16.65 6.48
CA CYS A 464 -5.44 16.05 7.33
C CYS A 464 -6.19 14.92 6.62
N GLU A 465 -6.91 14.13 7.41
CA GLU A 465 -7.83 13.14 6.87
C GLU A 465 -9.09 13.81 6.30
N THR A 466 -9.91 13.04 5.58
CA THR A 466 -11.16 13.53 5.01
C THR A 466 -12.38 12.86 5.65
N SER A 467 -13.43 13.64 5.90
CA SER A 467 -14.75 13.15 6.30
C SER A 467 -15.75 13.45 5.19
N PHE A 468 -16.47 12.44 4.70
CA PHE A 468 -17.39 12.55 3.55
C PHE A 468 -16.76 13.19 2.29
N GLY A 469 -15.45 13.04 2.10
CA GLY A 469 -14.70 13.62 0.99
C GLY A 469 -14.28 15.08 1.17
N MET A 470 -14.62 15.71 2.28
CA MET A 470 -14.19 17.07 2.67
C MET A 470 -13.01 17.01 3.66
N PRO A 471 -12.15 18.05 3.73
CA PRO A 471 -11.09 18.13 4.73
C PRO A 471 -11.63 18.10 6.17
N ASP A 472 -11.01 17.30 7.04
CA ASP A 472 -11.35 17.24 8.46
C ASP A 472 -10.25 17.92 9.31
N LEU A 473 -10.53 19.14 9.76
CA LEU A 473 -9.59 19.93 10.58
C LEU A 473 -9.50 19.44 12.04
N THR A 474 -10.35 18.50 12.44
CA THR A 474 -10.24 17.81 13.73
C THR A 474 -9.26 16.63 13.69
N ARG A 475 -8.83 16.21 12.49
CA ARG A 475 -7.92 15.09 12.24
C ARG A 475 -6.70 15.52 11.41
N VAL A 476 -5.94 16.50 11.91
CA VAL A 476 -4.71 16.99 11.25
C VAL A 476 -3.53 16.07 11.59
N LEU A 477 -2.81 15.59 10.57
CA LEU A 477 -1.64 14.71 10.71
C LEU A 477 -0.33 15.49 10.79
N SER A 478 -0.24 16.59 10.04
CA SER A 478 0.99 17.38 9.94
C SER A 478 0.68 18.83 9.65
N ARG A 479 1.55 19.71 10.14
CA ARG A 479 1.46 21.16 10.02
C ARG A 479 2.84 21.74 9.72
N THR A 480 2.91 22.68 8.79
CA THR A 480 4.13 23.45 8.50
C THR A 480 3.75 24.85 8.04
N THR A 481 4.45 25.86 8.53
CA THR A 481 4.26 27.26 8.11
C THR A 481 5.46 27.70 7.27
N VAL A 482 5.17 28.25 6.09
CA VAL A 482 6.14 28.75 5.13
C VAL A 482 6.10 30.28 5.15
N PRO A 483 7.22 30.94 5.50
CA PRO A 483 7.31 32.39 5.46
C PRO A 483 7.04 32.93 4.05
N VAL A 484 6.36 34.07 3.94
CA VAL A 484 6.05 34.70 2.63
C VAL A 484 7.31 34.97 1.79
N ALA A 485 8.46 35.19 2.43
CA ALA A 485 9.74 35.40 1.76
C ALA A 485 10.24 34.16 0.99
N GLU A 486 9.85 32.96 1.42
CA GLU A 486 10.24 31.69 0.81
C GLU A 486 9.26 31.23 -0.29
N VAL A 487 8.10 31.89 -0.41
CA VAL A 487 7.12 31.64 -1.47
C VAL A 487 7.66 32.12 -2.81
N LYS A 488 7.75 31.18 -3.75
CA LYS A 488 8.29 31.41 -5.09
C LYS A 488 7.16 31.65 -6.09
N VAL A 489 7.40 32.62 -6.96
CA VAL A 489 6.57 32.96 -8.13
C VAL A 489 7.53 33.16 -9.30
N GLY A 490 7.21 32.69 -10.50
CA GLY A 490 8.10 32.88 -11.65
C GLY A 490 7.97 34.25 -12.29
N SER A 491 8.88 34.55 -13.21
CA SER A 491 8.91 35.82 -13.93
C SER A 491 7.81 35.91 -14.98
N VAL A 492 7.21 37.08 -15.12
CA VAL A 492 6.33 37.39 -16.26
C VAL A 492 7.21 37.52 -17.49
N SER A 493 7.22 36.52 -18.37
CA SER A 493 7.85 36.67 -19.69
C SER A 493 6.95 37.57 -20.53
N GLY A 494 7.49 38.65 -21.09
CA GLY A 494 6.75 39.69 -21.82
C GLY A 494 6.17 39.27 -23.18
N GLY A 495 5.84 37.99 -23.38
CA GLY A 495 5.19 37.46 -24.57
C GLY A 495 3.96 36.65 -24.20
N ILE A 496 2.92 36.70 -25.04
CA ILE A 496 1.67 35.95 -24.91
C ILE A 496 1.99 34.47 -24.73
N GLY A 497 1.99 34.00 -23.49
CA GLY A 497 2.43 32.67 -23.10
C GLY A 497 2.34 32.53 -21.58
N LEU A 498 1.86 31.37 -21.14
CA LEU A 498 1.55 30.98 -19.75
C LEU A 498 2.49 31.60 -18.69
N PRO A 499 1.98 31.97 -17.49
CA PRO A 499 2.84 32.46 -16.42
C PRO A 499 3.95 31.44 -16.14
N SER A 500 5.20 31.90 -16.03
CA SER A 500 6.28 31.04 -15.55
C SER A 500 5.95 30.66 -14.11
N LEU A 501 5.54 29.42 -13.88
CA LEU A 501 5.22 28.92 -12.54
C LEU A 501 6.48 28.31 -11.94
N VAL A 502 6.84 28.74 -10.72
CA VAL A 502 7.96 28.18 -9.97
C VAL A 502 7.43 27.42 -8.78
N GLU A 503 7.93 26.21 -8.60
CA GLU A 503 7.56 25.35 -7.48
C GLU A 503 8.11 25.92 -6.16
N THR A 504 7.20 26.14 -5.20
CA THR A 504 7.56 26.34 -3.79
C THR A 504 7.56 24.97 -3.11
N ARG A 505 8.74 24.48 -2.73
CA ARG A 505 8.89 23.19 -2.03
C ARG A 505 8.73 23.39 -0.54
N ILE A 506 7.65 22.84 0.00
CA ILE A 506 7.28 22.93 1.40
C ILE A 506 7.71 21.64 2.07
N VAL A 507 8.69 21.73 2.98
CA VAL A 507 9.22 20.57 3.68
C VAL A 507 8.34 20.25 4.88
N LEU A 508 7.77 19.05 4.89
CA LEU A 508 6.92 18.57 5.98
C LEU A 508 7.74 17.68 6.93
N PRO A 509 7.44 17.65 8.23
CA PRO A 509 7.77 16.51 9.06
C PRO A 509 7.29 15.23 8.38
N PRO A 510 8.13 14.19 8.24
CA PRO A 510 7.73 12.96 7.56
C PRO A 510 6.42 12.41 8.12
N THR A 511 5.41 12.38 7.25
CA THR A 511 4.02 12.05 7.60
C THR A 511 3.65 10.77 6.86
N TYR A 512 3.34 9.71 7.59
CA TYR A 512 2.99 8.44 6.97
C TYR A 512 1.55 8.49 6.46
N LEU A 513 1.35 8.19 5.17
CA LEU A 513 0.04 8.13 4.55
C LEU A 513 -0.25 6.68 4.14
N VAL A 514 -1.44 6.20 4.49
CA VAL A 514 -1.89 4.84 4.22
C VAL A 514 -2.55 4.77 2.84
N ALA A 515 -2.29 3.70 2.09
CA ALA A 515 -2.90 3.43 0.81
C ALA A 515 -4.42 3.26 0.91
N GLY A 516 -5.13 3.69 -0.13
CA GLY A 516 -6.59 3.57 -0.24
C GLY A 516 -7.37 4.57 0.60
N ARG A 517 -6.70 5.46 1.35
CA ARG A 517 -7.33 6.58 2.07
C ARG A 517 -7.25 7.88 1.27
N ARG A 518 -8.25 8.74 1.47
CA ARG A 518 -8.22 10.12 0.96
C ARG A 518 -7.67 11.03 2.04
N TYR A 519 -6.80 11.94 1.61
CA TYR A 519 -6.23 12.98 2.45
C TYR A 519 -6.53 14.34 1.85
N ALA A 520 -6.53 15.37 2.69
CA ALA A 520 -6.64 16.76 2.28
C ALA A 520 -5.34 17.49 2.56
N LEU A 521 -4.96 18.32 1.60
CA LEU A 521 -4.00 19.39 1.79
C LEU A 521 -4.77 20.68 1.97
N VAL A 522 -4.61 21.34 3.11
CA VAL A 522 -5.26 22.62 3.42
C VAL A 522 -4.20 23.70 3.54
N CYS A 523 -4.36 24.79 2.81
CA CYS A 523 -3.53 25.98 2.93
C CYS A 523 -4.31 27.07 3.64
N VAL A 524 -3.77 27.57 4.75
CA VAL A 524 -4.31 28.67 5.53
C VAL A 524 -3.37 29.88 5.44
N THR A 525 -3.88 31.04 5.07
CA THR A 525 -3.06 32.25 4.95
C THR A 525 -3.84 33.52 5.26
N THR A 526 -3.15 34.56 5.71
CA THR A 526 -3.70 35.92 5.84
C THR A 526 -3.34 36.81 4.65
N GLY A 527 -2.51 36.32 3.74
CA GLY A 527 -2.04 37.04 2.56
C GLY A 527 -2.90 36.80 1.33
N ASP A 528 -3.01 37.82 0.48
CA ASP A 528 -3.73 37.75 -0.80
C ASP A 528 -2.92 37.03 -1.91
N HIS A 529 -2.66 35.74 -1.71
CA HIS A 529 -1.95 34.89 -2.67
C HIS A 529 -2.89 34.29 -3.71
N TYR A 530 -2.36 34.00 -4.90
CA TYR A 530 -3.07 33.29 -5.97
C TYR A 530 -2.36 31.99 -6.26
N VAL A 531 -3.11 30.89 -6.31
CA VAL A 531 -2.60 29.55 -6.61
C VAL A 531 -2.94 29.16 -8.05
N ALA A 532 -2.05 28.41 -8.67
CA ALA A 532 -2.28 27.87 -10.00
C ALA A 532 -3.26 26.69 -9.96
N MET A 533 -4.18 26.65 -10.93
CA MET A 533 -5.18 25.59 -11.10
C MET A 533 -4.87 24.75 -12.35
N THR A 534 -5.38 23.53 -12.41
CA THR A 534 -5.31 22.62 -13.56
C THR A 534 -6.65 21.90 -13.77
N ASN A 535 -7.01 21.61 -15.02
CA ASN A 535 -8.18 20.79 -15.37
C ASN A 535 -7.82 19.55 -16.19
N THR A 536 -6.56 19.39 -16.57
CA THR A 536 -6.08 18.27 -17.41
C THR A 536 -5.87 16.99 -16.61
N ASP A 537 -5.67 17.11 -15.30
CA ASP A 537 -5.13 16.04 -14.44
C ASP A 537 -6.13 15.53 -13.39
N ASN A 538 -7.43 15.83 -13.54
CA ASN A 538 -8.46 15.49 -12.56
C ASN A 538 -8.57 13.95 -12.33
N GLY A 539 -8.31 13.16 -13.37
CA GLY A 539 -8.21 11.70 -13.27
C GLY A 539 -7.03 11.18 -12.43
N VAL A 540 -6.00 12.00 -12.20
CA VAL A 540 -4.79 11.65 -11.45
C VAL A 540 -4.96 11.93 -9.95
N VAL A 541 -5.57 13.06 -9.59
CA VAL A 541 -5.74 13.46 -8.18
C VAL A 541 -6.86 12.68 -7.50
N GLN A 542 -7.91 12.31 -8.24
CA GLN A 542 -9.09 11.57 -7.75
C GLN A 542 -9.70 12.17 -6.46
N GLY A 543 -9.71 13.50 -6.42
CA GLY A 543 -10.19 14.29 -5.29
C GLY A 543 -10.94 15.52 -5.77
N THR A 544 -11.01 16.55 -4.94
CA THR A 544 -11.79 17.75 -5.20
C THR A 544 -11.08 18.96 -4.60
N PHE A 545 -11.07 20.06 -5.35
CA PHE A 545 -10.63 21.35 -4.83
C PHE A 545 -11.76 22.00 -4.03
N PHE A 546 -11.43 22.56 -2.87
CA PHE A 546 -12.38 23.23 -2.01
C PHE A 546 -11.93 24.65 -1.68
N VAL A 547 -12.90 25.55 -1.66
CA VAL A 547 -12.78 26.87 -1.07
C VAL A 547 -13.61 26.92 0.20
N SER A 548 -13.07 27.48 1.27
CA SER A 548 -13.83 27.67 2.51
C SER A 548 -14.67 28.94 2.43
N THR A 549 -15.96 28.81 2.72
CA THR A 549 -16.89 29.92 3.00
C THR A 549 -17.33 29.82 4.46
N ASP A 550 -17.15 30.89 5.22
CA ASP A 550 -17.52 30.99 6.66
C ASP A 550 -16.98 29.85 7.54
N GLY A 551 -15.71 29.47 7.34
CA GLY A 551 -14.90 28.63 8.26
C GLY A 551 -15.31 27.16 8.41
N ALA A 552 -16.47 26.77 7.89
CA ALA A 552 -17.04 25.45 8.03
C ALA A 552 -17.52 24.84 6.69
N PHE A 553 -17.83 25.66 5.69
CA PHE A 553 -18.38 25.17 4.43
C PHE A 553 -17.31 25.10 3.34
N PHE A 554 -16.89 23.89 3.02
CA PHE A 554 -16.05 23.60 1.86
C PHE A 554 -16.94 23.48 0.61
N ALA A 555 -16.95 24.51 -0.23
CA ALA A 555 -17.61 24.46 -1.54
C ALA A 555 -16.66 23.80 -2.55
N GLY A 556 -17.04 22.62 -3.05
CA GLY A 556 -16.22 21.83 -3.97
C GLY A 556 -16.30 22.33 -5.41
N ASN A 557 -15.13 22.58 -6.03
CA ASN A 557 -15.00 22.72 -7.48
C ASN A 557 -14.62 21.34 -8.06
N LEU A 558 -15.51 20.78 -8.88
CA LEU A 558 -15.32 19.47 -9.52
C LEU A 558 -14.58 19.55 -10.86
N THR A 559 -14.30 20.75 -11.36
CA THR A 559 -13.76 20.99 -12.71
C THR A 559 -12.26 21.28 -12.69
N ASP A 560 -11.82 22.12 -11.74
CA ASP A 560 -10.42 22.51 -11.60
C ASP A 560 -9.84 22.01 -10.28
N ASP A 561 -8.61 21.50 -10.34
CA ASP A 561 -7.80 21.07 -9.22
C ASP A 561 -6.64 22.03 -8.96
N LEU A 562 -6.15 22.04 -7.71
CA LEU A 562 -4.94 22.76 -7.34
C LEU A 562 -3.72 22.14 -8.03
N LYS A 563 -2.92 22.94 -8.74
CA LYS A 563 -1.63 22.49 -9.29
C LYS A 563 -0.66 22.20 -8.14
N LEU A 564 -0.30 20.93 -7.95
CA LEU A 564 0.60 20.49 -6.87
C LEU A 564 1.49 19.31 -7.26
N ARG A 565 2.53 19.10 -6.44
CA ARG A 565 3.40 17.91 -6.46
C ARG A 565 3.51 17.30 -5.08
N LEU A 566 3.46 15.98 -4.98
CA LEU A 566 3.66 15.27 -3.72
C LEU A 566 4.95 14.45 -3.79
N TYR A 567 5.83 14.69 -2.81
CA TYR A 567 7.11 14.00 -2.70
C TYR A 567 7.15 13.08 -1.49
N PHE A 568 7.41 11.80 -1.74
CA PHE A 568 7.52 10.77 -0.72
C PHE A 568 8.98 10.42 -0.45
N ALA A 569 9.25 9.85 0.72
CA ALA A 569 10.59 9.39 1.08
C ALA A 569 11.03 8.24 0.17
N LYS A 570 12.25 8.32 -0.35
CA LYS A 570 12.94 7.23 -1.05
C LYS A 570 14.20 6.88 -0.28
N PHE A 571 14.24 5.72 0.34
CA PHE A 571 15.28 5.27 1.26
C PHE A 571 16.51 4.75 0.52
N GLU A 572 17.69 5.03 1.06
CA GLU A 572 18.97 4.62 0.46
C GLU A 572 19.30 3.14 0.69
N ARG A 573 18.68 2.52 1.70
CA ARG A 573 18.94 1.14 2.13
C ARG A 573 17.61 0.45 2.42
N THR A 574 17.58 -0.88 2.30
CA THR A 574 16.43 -1.75 2.64
C THR A 574 16.52 -2.35 4.04
N ARG A 575 17.67 -2.22 4.71
CA ARG A 575 17.89 -2.58 6.11
C ARG A 575 18.86 -1.64 6.77
N LEU A 576 18.57 -1.22 8.00
CA LEU A 576 19.41 -0.34 8.80
C LEU A 576 19.34 -0.72 10.28
N SER A 577 20.49 -0.95 10.91
CA SER A 577 20.57 -1.08 12.37
C SER A 577 21.10 0.22 12.98
N VAL A 578 20.39 0.73 13.98
CA VAL A 578 20.68 2.01 14.65
C VAL A 578 20.93 1.73 16.13
N GLU A 579 22.11 2.10 16.62
CA GLU A 579 22.48 1.92 18.03
C GLU A 579 21.87 3.01 18.91
N LEU A 580 21.30 2.59 20.04
CA LEU A 580 20.70 3.43 21.05
C LEU A 580 21.55 3.43 22.33
N THR A 581 21.26 4.36 23.23
CA THR A 581 21.87 4.36 24.57
C THR A 581 21.57 3.05 25.29
N ALA A 582 22.60 2.46 25.90
CA ALA A 582 22.47 1.18 26.60
C ALA A 582 21.51 1.27 27.79
N LEU A 583 20.81 0.16 28.04
CA LEU A 583 19.96 -0.01 29.21
C LEU A 583 20.81 -0.39 30.42
N GLN A 584 20.53 0.18 31.59
CA GLN A 584 21.34 -0.02 32.79
C GLN A 584 20.46 -0.16 34.02
N LEU A 585 20.76 -1.15 34.87
CA LEU A 585 20.15 -1.33 36.17
C LEU A 585 21.17 -1.90 37.16
N ALA A 586 21.41 -1.18 38.25
CA ALA A 586 22.23 -1.70 39.35
C ALA A 586 21.51 -2.91 39.98
N GLY A 587 22.22 -4.04 40.11
CA GLY A 587 21.65 -5.29 40.60
C GLY A 587 21.12 -6.23 39.50
N GLY A 588 21.26 -5.84 38.22
CA GLY A 588 21.00 -6.69 37.07
C GLY A 588 19.59 -6.57 36.50
N ILE A 589 19.46 -6.75 35.19
CA ILE A 589 18.21 -6.63 34.41
C ILE A 589 17.61 -8.01 34.17
N LEU A 590 16.31 -8.15 34.36
CA LEU A 590 15.56 -9.37 34.03
C LEU A 590 14.34 -9.10 33.14
N ASP A 591 13.77 -7.91 33.23
CA ASP A 591 12.67 -7.46 32.41
C ASP A 591 13.00 -6.14 31.70
N ILE A 592 12.48 -6.01 30.49
CA ILE A 592 12.63 -4.87 29.60
C ILE A 592 11.24 -4.50 29.08
N ASP A 593 10.86 -3.24 29.20
CA ASP A 593 9.62 -2.68 28.69
C ASP A 593 9.95 -1.45 27.85
N ILE A 594 9.75 -1.55 26.54
CA ILE A 594 9.99 -0.47 25.59
C ILE A 594 8.63 0.01 25.10
N LEU A 595 8.30 1.25 25.44
CA LEU A 595 7.17 1.97 24.86
C LEU A 595 7.74 2.98 23.87
N ASN A 596 7.54 2.75 22.57
CA ASN A 596 8.04 3.63 21.53
C ASN A 596 6.90 4.23 20.72
N GLU A 597 6.98 5.52 20.44
CA GLU A 597 6.26 6.10 19.30
C GLU A 597 6.86 5.46 18.03
N GLY A 598 6.03 5.01 17.09
CA GLY A 598 6.56 4.32 15.93
C GLY A 598 5.48 3.90 14.96
N ILE A 599 5.86 3.85 13.69
CA ILE A 599 5.03 3.31 12.63
C ILE A 599 5.84 2.24 11.92
N THR A 600 5.34 1.02 11.99
CA THR A 600 5.83 -0.11 11.22
C THR A 600 4.82 -0.39 10.10
N PRO A 601 5.07 0.06 8.87
CA PRO A 601 4.18 -0.20 7.74
C PRO A 601 3.97 -1.71 7.50
N PRO A 602 2.86 -2.11 6.86
CA PRO A 602 2.69 -3.47 6.36
C PRO A 602 3.89 -3.88 5.49
N ALA A 603 4.30 -5.14 5.59
CA ALA A 603 5.51 -5.68 4.93
C ALA A 603 6.87 -5.10 5.38
N CYS A 604 6.91 -4.19 6.37
CA CYS A 604 8.14 -3.77 7.04
C CYS A 604 8.30 -4.47 8.39
N ARG A 605 9.50 -4.40 8.98
CA ARG A 605 9.81 -4.98 10.29
C ARG A 605 10.70 -4.06 11.12
N THR A 606 10.32 -3.89 12.37
CA THR A 606 11.12 -3.21 13.41
C THR A 606 11.52 -4.25 14.45
N ASP A 607 12.81 -4.38 14.74
CA ASP A 607 13.34 -5.29 15.75
C ASP A 607 14.19 -4.52 16.76
N PHE A 608 13.77 -4.52 18.02
CA PHE A 608 14.64 -4.10 19.12
C PHE A 608 15.54 -5.28 19.50
N GLU A 609 16.84 -5.05 19.56
CA GLU A 609 17.85 -6.06 19.81
C GLU A 609 18.77 -5.62 20.95
N VAL A 610 19.12 -6.56 21.82
CA VAL A 610 20.09 -6.35 22.89
C VAL A 610 21.31 -7.23 22.67
N GLN A 611 22.46 -6.81 23.18
CA GLN A 611 23.67 -7.62 23.11
C GLN A 611 23.82 -8.51 24.35
N VAL A 612 23.87 -9.83 24.15
CA VAL A 612 24.13 -10.83 25.20
C VAL A 612 25.24 -11.76 24.71
N ASN A 613 26.26 -11.98 25.56
CA ASN A 613 27.42 -12.82 25.22
C ASN A 613 28.12 -12.44 23.89
N GLY A 614 28.14 -11.15 23.56
CA GLY A 614 28.76 -10.62 22.34
C GLY A 614 27.88 -10.74 21.08
N ALA A 615 26.75 -11.44 21.13
CA ALA A 615 25.81 -11.57 20.01
C ALA A 615 24.63 -10.60 20.18
N TRP A 616 24.18 -10.00 19.08
CA TRP A 616 22.94 -9.22 19.05
C TRP A 616 21.75 -10.15 18.87
N VAL A 617 20.81 -10.10 19.80
CA VAL A 617 19.63 -10.97 19.83
C VAL A 617 18.37 -10.11 19.88
N PRO A 618 17.40 -10.31 18.98
CA PRO A 618 16.13 -9.59 19.02
C PRO A 618 15.32 -9.96 20.27
N LEU A 619 14.57 -8.99 20.78
CA LEU A 619 13.52 -9.24 21.76
C LEU A 619 12.42 -10.05 21.05
N ASP A 620 12.38 -11.35 21.32
CA ASP A 620 11.48 -12.31 20.71
C ASP A 620 11.04 -13.36 21.74
N GLY A 621 9.97 -14.10 21.44
CA GLY A 621 9.46 -15.15 22.32
C GLY A 621 10.46 -16.28 22.55
N ALA A 622 10.35 -16.95 23.70
CA ALA A 622 11.15 -18.13 23.99
C ALA A 622 10.92 -19.23 22.91
N PRO A 623 11.97 -19.91 22.41
CA PRO A 623 13.36 -19.91 22.88
C PRO A 623 14.31 -18.91 22.17
N ASN A 624 13.80 -18.03 21.31
CA ASN A 624 14.62 -17.21 20.40
C ASN A 624 15.10 -15.89 21.01
N GLY A 625 14.50 -15.44 22.12
CA GLY A 625 14.87 -14.21 22.82
C GLY A 625 16.18 -14.28 23.64
N PRO A 626 16.68 -13.13 24.12
CA PRO A 626 17.93 -13.05 24.88
C PRO A 626 17.83 -13.66 26.28
N ASN A 627 18.72 -14.58 26.64
CA ASN A 627 18.74 -15.12 28.00
C ASN A 627 19.28 -14.09 29.02
N LEU A 628 18.39 -13.54 29.86
CA LEU A 628 18.70 -12.56 30.91
C LEU A 628 18.88 -13.16 32.31
N ALA A 629 18.82 -14.49 32.47
CA ALA A 629 18.94 -15.13 33.78
C ALA A 629 20.30 -14.87 34.49
N GLY A 630 21.33 -14.46 33.73
CA GLY A 630 22.63 -14.02 34.26
C GLY A 630 22.63 -12.64 34.92
N LEU A 631 21.48 -11.94 34.94
CA LEU A 631 21.30 -10.62 35.55
C LEU A 631 22.34 -9.57 35.10
N PRO A 632 22.47 -9.32 33.78
CA PRO A 632 23.41 -8.32 33.27
C PRO A 632 23.04 -6.93 33.77
N ALA A 633 24.01 -6.17 34.28
CA ALA A 633 23.80 -4.80 34.77
C ALA A 633 23.69 -3.76 33.64
N ILE A 634 24.24 -4.08 32.46
CA ILE A 634 24.23 -3.22 31.27
C ILE A 634 23.87 -4.07 30.07
N LEU A 635 22.92 -3.59 29.26
CA LEU A 635 22.53 -4.18 27.97
C LEU A 635 22.64 -3.12 26.88
N PRO A 636 23.64 -3.20 25.98
CA PRO A 636 23.65 -2.42 24.75
C PRO A 636 22.37 -2.67 23.96
N LEU A 637 21.76 -1.60 23.46
CA LEU A 637 20.48 -1.62 22.76
C LEU A 637 20.65 -1.10 21.33
N ARG A 638 20.02 -1.76 20.37
CA ARG A 638 19.87 -1.23 19.00
C ARG A 638 18.49 -1.54 18.46
N VAL A 639 18.10 -0.79 17.43
CA VAL A 639 16.90 -1.06 16.64
C VAL A 639 17.28 -1.37 15.20
N THR A 640 16.82 -2.49 14.67
CA THR A 640 16.98 -2.90 13.28
C THR A 640 15.67 -2.63 12.53
N LEU A 641 15.76 -1.78 11.52
CA LEU A 641 14.68 -1.40 10.62
C LEU A 641 14.86 -2.15 9.30
N THR A 642 13.84 -2.88 8.87
CA THR A 642 13.83 -3.62 7.60
C THR A 642 12.60 -3.23 6.79
N GLY A 643 12.80 -2.94 5.51
CA GLY A 643 11.75 -2.53 4.58
C GLY A 643 12.24 -2.56 3.13
N THR A 644 11.73 -1.64 2.32
CA THR A 644 12.08 -1.47 0.91
C THR A 644 12.67 -0.07 0.66
N THR A 645 13.11 0.21 -0.56
CA THR A 645 13.56 1.56 -0.95
C THR A 645 12.44 2.59 -0.96
N ASP A 646 11.18 2.18 -1.05
CA ASP A 646 10.03 3.07 -1.15
C ASP A 646 9.22 3.14 0.16
N LEU A 647 9.51 2.24 1.10
CA LEU A 647 8.80 2.14 2.38
C LEU A 647 9.70 1.57 3.47
N MET A 648 9.81 2.28 4.59
CA MET A 648 10.58 1.86 5.77
C MET A 648 9.81 2.14 7.05
N PRO A 649 10.08 1.38 8.14
CA PRO A 649 9.59 1.74 9.46
C PRO A 649 10.34 2.94 10.04
N GLY A 650 9.69 3.63 10.97
CA GLY A 650 10.26 4.74 11.72
C GLY A 650 9.88 4.66 13.19
N PHE A 651 10.72 5.23 14.05
CA PHE A 651 10.54 5.20 15.50
C PHE A 651 10.87 6.55 16.14
N GLY A 652 10.18 6.88 17.22
CA GLY A 652 10.39 8.07 18.02
C GLY A 652 11.45 7.87 19.10
N LEU A 653 12.16 8.95 19.40
CA LEU A 653 13.01 9.12 20.56
C LEU A 653 12.25 9.91 21.63
N THR A 654 11.65 11.03 21.21
CA THR A 654 10.76 11.83 22.05
C THR A 654 9.43 11.08 22.24
N GLY A 655 8.86 11.14 23.44
CA GLY A 655 7.63 10.41 23.75
C GLY A 655 7.79 8.89 23.84
N SER A 656 9.04 8.40 23.86
CA SER A 656 9.38 6.99 23.99
C SER A 656 10.21 6.74 25.24
N GLN A 657 9.97 5.61 25.92
CA GLN A 657 10.65 5.24 27.16
C GLN A 657 11.05 3.76 27.12
N ALA A 658 12.16 3.45 27.77
CA ALA A 658 12.53 2.10 28.15
C ALA A 658 12.57 2.01 29.68
N ILE A 659 11.91 0.99 30.22
CA ILE A 659 11.96 0.63 31.63
C ILE A 659 12.66 -0.71 31.71
N VAL A 660 13.68 -0.80 32.54
CA VAL A 660 14.30 -2.07 32.90
C VAL A 660 14.04 -2.34 34.37
N SER A 661 13.67 -3.57 34.69
CA SER A 661 13.39 -3.94 36.06
C SER A 661 13.88 -5.34 36.40
N ARG A 662 13.91 -5.58 37.70
CA ARG A 662 14.20 -6.87 38.31
C ARG A 662 13.11 -7.17 39.33
N PRO A 663 12.39 -8.28 39.23
CA PRO A 663 11.34 -8.63 40.17
C PRO A 663 11.92 -9.06 41.53
N ARG A 664 11.14 -8.87 42.59
CA ARG A 664 11.39 -9.47 43.91
C ARG A 664 11.11 -10.96 43.86
N THR A 665 11.56 -11.66 44.89
CA THR A 665 11.29 -13.09 45.10
C THR A 665 10.05 -13.32 45.99
N SER A 666 9.33 -12.27 46.36
CA SER A 666 8.09 -12.34 47.12
C SER A 666 7.13 -11.23 46.72
N PHE A 667 5.82 -11.49 46.82
CA PHE A 667 4.77 -10.48 46.69
C PHE A 667 3.76 -10.59 47.82
N THR A 668 3.08 -9.49 48.14
CA THR A 668 1.92 -9.46 49.03
C THR A 668 0.82 -8.66 48.37
N TRP A 669 -0.27 -9.33 47.98
CA TRP A 669 -1.45 -8.68 47.46
C TRP A 669 -2.53 -8.60 48.53
N VAL A 670 -3.23 -7.47 48.58
CA VAL A 670 -4.35 -7.23 49.49
C VAL A 670 -5.54 -6.77 48.65
N GLY A 671 -6.66 -7.46 48.78
CA GLY A 671 -7.90 -7.11 48.10
C GLY A 671 -8.65 -5.95 48.76
N ALA A 672 -9.61 -5.40 48.04
CA ALA A 672 -10.54 -4.42 48.56
C ALA A 672 -11.39 -5.01 49.71
N THR A 673 -11.77 -4.17 50.67
CA THR A 673 -12.63 -4.57 51.79
C THR A 673 -13.99 -5.03 51.27
N ARG A 674 -14.38 -6.27 51.59
CA ARG A 674 -15.71 -6.82 51.34
C ARG A 674 -16.62 -6.53 52.52
N THR A 675 -17.81 -6.00 52.26
CA THR A 675 -18.88 -5.86 53.27
C THR A 675 -19.98 -6.86 52.94
N LEU A 676 -20.28 -7.75 53.88
CA LEU A 676 -21.26 -8.82 53.70
C LEU A 676 -22.67 -8.35 54.03
N GLY A 677 -23.67 -8.84 53.30
CA GLY A 677 -25.09 -8.53 53.55
C GLY A 677 -25.61 -9.09 54.88
N SER A 678 -24.96 -10.12 55.41
CA SER A 678 -25.15 -10.66 56.76
C SER A 678 -23.83 -11.24 57.28
N PRO A 679 -23.62 -11.33 58.60
CA PRO A 679 -22.43 -11.98 59.15
C PRO A 679 -22.30 -13.42 58.65
N SER A 680 -21.07 -13.82 58.31
CA SER A 680 -20.75 -15.17 57.83
C SER A 680 -19.75 -15.84 58.76
N ASN A 681 -19.92 -17.15 58.94
CA ASN A 681 -19.01 -17.99 59.72
C ASN A 681 -18.09 -18.85 58.84
N SER A 682 -18.30 -18.85 57.52
CA SER A 682 -17.53 -19.63 56.57
C SER A 682 -17.24 -18.84 55.31
N ILE A 683 -15.96 -18.62 55.04
CA ILE A 683 -15.46 -17.98 53.83
C ILE A 683 -14.59 -19.01 53.11
N LYS A 684 -14.74 -19.14 51.80
CA LYS A 684 -13.80 -19.90 50.98
C LYS A 684 -13.31 -19.04 49.83
N VAL A 685 -12.03 -19.19 49.56
CA VAL A 685 -11.28 -18.45 48.58
C VAL A 685 -10.61 -19.46 47.66
N ILE A 686 -10.84 -19.33 46.36
CA ILE A 686 -10.23 -20.16 45.34
C ILE A 686 -9.31 -19.25 44.51
N VAL A 687 -8.06 -19.68 44.33
CA VAL A 687 -7.10 -18.99 43.48
C VAL A 687 -6.51 -19.94 42.45
N ASP A 688 -6.34 -19.46 41.22
CA ASP A 688 -5.69 -20.22 40.16
C ASP A 688 -4.26 -19.71 39.97
N LEU A 689 -3.29 -20.56 40.30
CA LEU A 689 -1.86 -20.29 40.22
C LEU A 689 -1.32 -20.83 38.90
N GLN A 690 -0.78 -19.94 38.06
CA GLN A 690 -0.25 -20.28 36.75
C GLN A 690 1.28 -20.19 36.76
N ALA A 691 1.93 -21.08 35.99
CA ALA A 691 3.38 -21.29 36.04
C ALA A 691 3.91 -21.63 37.45
N TYR A 692 3.07 -22.24 38.28
CA TYR A 692 3.41 -22.60 39.65
C TYR A 692 4.11 -23.98 39.70
N GLU A 693 5.24 -24.07 40.40
CA GLU A 693 6.00 -25.29 40.63
C GLU A 693 6.27 -25.41 42.13
N GLU A 694 5.69 -26.44 42.75
CA GLU A 694 5.71 -26.64 44.21
C GLU A 694 7.14 -26.75 44.79
N ALA A 695 8.12 -27.16 43.98
CA ALA A 695 9.51 -27.28 44.42
C ALA A 695 10.21 -25.92 44.58
N THR A 696 9.73 -24.87 43.91
CA THR A 696 10.39 -23.56 43.85
C THR A 696 9.52 -22.43 44.38
N HIS A 697 8.20 -22.62 44.44
CA HIS A 697 7.22 -21.60 44.75
C HIS A 697 6.44 -21.91 46.04
N ASP A 698 5.97 -20.86 46.70
CA ASP A 698 5.04 -20.92 47.83
C ASP A 698 3.96 -19.85 47.66
N CYS A 699 2.74 -20.12 48.11
CA CYS A 699 1.60 -19.22 48.01
C CYS A 699 0.63 -19.41 49.18
N THR A 700 0.56 -18.44 50.08
CA THR A 700 -0.33 -18.46 51.25
C THR A 700 -1.51 -17.52 51.06
N VAL A 701 -2.72 -18.02 51.29
CA VAL A 701 -3.96 -17.24 51.30
C VAL A 701 -4.41 -17.06 52.76
N SER A 702 -4.73 -15.83 53.14
CA SER A 702 -5.21 -15.46 54.49
C SER A 702 -6.32 -14.40 54.40
N LEU A 703 -7.11 -14.26 55.47
CA LEU A 703 -8.12 -13.21 55.56
C LEU A 703 -7.68 -12.14 56.55
N LEU A 704 -7.88 -10.88 56.17
CA LEU A 704 -7.79 -9.74 57.06
C LEU A 704 -9.17 -9.44 57.63
N THR A 705 -9.30 -9.38 58.95
CA THR A 705 -10.58 -9.23 59.66
C THR A 705 -10.56 -8.07 60.65
N GLY A 706 -11.76 -7.66 61.08
CA GLY A 706 -11.97 -6.57 62.02
C GLY A 706 -12.11 -5.18 61.37
N PRO A 707 -12.50 -4.15 62.14
CA PRO A 707 -12.86 -2.82 61.60
C PRO A 707 -11.73 -2.10 60.88
N ALA A 708 -10.49 -2.40 61.27
CA ALA A 708 -9.27 -1.83 60.69
C ALA A 708 -8.47 -2.84 59.84
N LEU A 709 -9.04 -4.04 59.55
CA LEU A 709 -8.38 -5.13 58.82
C LEU A 709 -7.01 -5.54 59.41
N ALA A 710 -6.86 -5.44 60.73
CA ALA A 710 -5.61 -5.75 61.44
C ALA A 710 -5.53 -7.20 61.94
N GLY A 711 -6.68 -7.89 62.07
CA GLY A 711 -6.70 -9.32 62.38
C GLY A 711 -6.27 -10.13 61.17
N THR A 712 -5.51 -11.21 61.35
CA THR A 712 -5.15 -12.15 60.28
C THR A 712 -5.65 -13.53 60.65
N GLU A 713 -6.52 -14.10 59.81
CA GLU A 713 -7.02 -15.47 59.92
C GLU A 713 -6.34 -16.35 58.87
N THR A 714 -5.78 -17.47 59.31
CA THR A 714 -5.18 -18.49 58.44
C THR A 714 -6.24 -19.49 57.98
N ALA A 715 -6.05 -20.08 56.80
CA ALA A 715 -6.97 -21.11 56.31
C ALA A 715 -6.94 -22.35 57.21
N ASP A 716 -8.12 -22.91 57.53
CA ASP A 716 -8.22 -24.17 58.28
C ASP A 716 -7.93 -25.38 57.38
N VAL A 717 -8.32 -25.26 56.10
CA VAL A 717 -8.15 -26.29 55.09
C VAL A 717 -7.64 -25.64 53.80
N VAL A 718 -6.61 -26.24 53.22
CA VAL A 718 -6.09 -25.90 51.89
C VAL A 718 -6.12 -27.14 51.02
N GLU A 719 -6.82 -27.07 49.89
CA GLU A 719 -6.94 -28.14 48.90
C GLU A 719 -6.38 -27.68 47.56
N ASP A 720 -5.48 -28.47 46.98
CA ASP A 720 -4.85 -28.18 45.70
C ASP A 720 -5.30 -29.19 44.64
N VAL A 721 -5.69 -28.67 43.47
CA VAL A 721 -6.10 -29.46 42.31
C VAL A 721 -5.36 -28.95 41.07
N ILE A 722 -4.68 -29.86 40.36
CA ILE A 722 -4.08 -29.53 39.06
C ILE A 722 -5.20 -29.53 38.01
N LEU A 723 -5.35 -28.40 37.32
CA LEU A 723 -6.31 -28.23 36.25
C LEU A 723 -5.78 -28.81 34.92
N PRO A 724 -6.65 -29.10 33.93
CA PRO A 724 -6.24 -29.68 32.65
C PRO A 724 -5.23 -28.84 31.85
N ASP A 725 -5.15 -27.54 32.11
CA ASP A 725 -4.19 -26.61 31.49
C ASP A 725 -2.82 -26.59 32.18
N GLY A 726 -2.66 -27.36 33.26
CA GLY A 726 -1.45 -27.44 34.08
C GLY A 726 -1.34 -26.38 35.17
N SER A 727 -2.35 -25.50 35.32
CA SER A 727 -2.40 -24.56 36.45
C SER A 727 -2.81 -25.26 37.76
N LEU A 728 -2.41 -24.71 38.90
CA LEU A 728 -2.76 -25.22 40.22
C LEU A 728 -3.91 -24.39 40.80
N ARG A 729 -5.08 -25.00 40.98
CA ARG A 729 -6.19 -24.40 41.70
C ARG A 729 -6.04 -24.68 43.19
N ARG A 730 -5.86 -23.64 43.98
CA ARG A 730 -5.76 -23.69 45.44
C ARG A 730 -7.04 -23.18 46.08
N THR A 731 -7.66 -24.01 46.91
CA THR A 731 -8.88 -23.72 47.65
C THR A 731 -8.56 -23.56 49.13
N ALA A 732 -8.77 -22.38 49.69
CA ALA A 732 -8.61 -22.08 51.10
C ALA A 732 -9.98 -21.90 51.78
N ILE A 733 -10.25 -22.68 52.83
CA ILE A 733 -11.49 -22.61 53.62
C ILE A 733 -11.17 -22.02 55.01
N PHE A 734 -11.98 -21.05 55.44
CA PHE A 734 -11.85 -20.35 56.70
C PHE A 734 -13.14 -20.48 57.51
N ASN A 735 -13.03 -21.01 58.72
CA ASN A 735 -14.08 -21.03 59.73
C ASN A 735 -13.82 -19.88 60.71
N VAL A 736 -14.55 -18.80 60.54
CA VAL A 736 -14.35 -17.55 61.27
C VAL A 736 -15.47 -17.33 62.28
N SER A 737 -15.17 -16.65 63.39
CA SER A 737 -16.22 -16.12 64.26
C SER A 737 -16.99 -15.03 63.48
N ALA A 738 -18.32 -15.12 63.43
CA ALA A 738 -19.21 -14.32 62.58
C ALA A 738 -18.64 -12.94 62.17
N VAL A 739 -18.16 -12.83 60.92
CA VAL A 739 -17.57 -11.60 60.37
C VAL A 739 -18.55 -10.90 59.44
N SER A 740 -18.62 -9.57 59.54
CA SER A 740 -19.42 -8.73 58.62
C SER A 740 -18.58 -8.09 57.51
N SER A 741 -17.25 -8.09 57.68
CA SER A 741 -16.32 -7.53 56.70
C SER A 741 -14.96 -8.24 56.76
N TYR A 742 -14.34 -8.43 55.60
CA TYR A 742 -13.01 -9.00 55.47
C TYR A 742 -12.29 -8.47 54.22
N ALA A 743 -10.99 -8.70 54.11
CA ALA A 743 -10.23 -8.55 52.86
C ALA A 743 -9.34 -9.77 52.65
N VAL A 744 -9.14 -10.20 51.41
CA VAL A 744 -8.24 -11.31 51.11
C VAL A 744 -6.81 -10.81 51.05
N LYS A 745 -5.89 -11.55 51.66
CA LYS A 745 -4.44 -11.32 51.55
C LYS A 745 -3.77 -12.56 50.96
N ILE A 746 -3.05 -12.38 49.86
CA ILE A 746 -2.30 -13.43 49.17
C ILE A 746 -0.81 -13.08 49.26
N VAL A 747 -0.01 -14.01 49.74
CA VAL A 747 1.45 -13.87 49.85
C VAL A 747 2.10 -14.97 49.01
N GLY A 748 2.88 -14.58 48.01
CA GLY A 748 3.63 -15.52 47.18
C GLY A 748 5.13 -15.37 47.36
N ALA A 749 5.87 -16.46 47.22
CA ALA A 749 7.34 -16.48 47.25
C ALA A 749 7.93 -17.45 46.22
N THR A 750 9.15 -17.17 45.77
CA THR A 750 9.92 -18.04 44.87
C THR A 750 11.38 -18.09 45.30
N THR A 751 12.07 -19.18 44.99
CA THR A 751 13.52 -19.31 45.20
C THR A 751 14.36 -18.49 44.21
N SER A 752 13.79 -18.08 43.07
CA SER A 752 14.53 -17.37 42.00
C SER A 752 13.68 -16.31 41.32
N ALA A 753 14.23 -15.11 41.13
CA ALA A 753 13.58 -14.04 40.36
C ALA A 753 13.35 -14.42 38.89
N ALA A 754 14.07 -15.41 38.35
CA ALA A 754 13.93 -15.90 36.98
C ALA A 754 12.87 -17.00 36.79
N ALA A 755 12.31 -17.52 37.89
CA ALA A 755 11.24 -18.51 37.89
C ALA A 755 10.09 -17.95 38.73
N LEU A 756 9.16 -17.27 38.06
CA LEU A 756 8.02 -16.61 38.69
C LEU A 756 6.74 -17.36 38.35
N PHE A 757 5.77 -17.26 39.26
CA PHE A 757 4.38 -17.62 39.00
C PHE A 757 3.50 -16.38 39.13
N HIS A 758 2.24 -16.49 38.72
CA HIS A 758 1.25 -15.44 38.96
C HIS A 758 -0.08 -16.04 39.40
N VAL A 759 -0.89 -15.24 40.11
CA VAL A 759 -2.28 -15.59 40.41
C VAL A 759 -3.14 -15.08 39.26
N GLY A 760 -3.71 -15.98 38.49
CA GLY A 760 -4.54 -15.64 37.34
C GLY A 760 -5.93 -15.17 37.76
N GLU A 761 -6.58 -15.92 38.64
CA GLU A 761 -7.98 -15.70 39.03
C GLU A 761 -8.15 -15.82 40.54
N LEU A 762 -9.08 -15.04 41.09
CA LEU A 762 -9.58 -15.13 42.45
C LEU A 762 -11.10 -15.31 42.42
N ILE A 763 -11.60 -16.31 43.14
CA ILE A 763 -13.03 -16.53 43.37
C ILE A 763 -13.25 -16.51 44.89
N GLU A 764 -14.18 -15.68 45.33
CA GLU A 764 -14.52 -15.51 46.74
C GLU A 764 -15.97 -15.94 46.97
N PHE A 765 -16.20 -16.61 48.10
CA PHE A 765 -17.55 -16.88 48.53
C PHE A 765 -17.70 -16.93 50.04
N SER A 766 -18.88 -16.51 50.49
CA SER A 766 -19.29 -16.59 51.89
C SER A 766 -20.65 -17.26 52.03
N GLN A 767 -20.78 -18.09 53.07
CA GLN A 767 -22.00 -18.82 53.40
C GLN A 767 -22.42 -18.54 54.83
N SER A 768 -23.72 -18.69 55.11
CA SER A 768 -24.29 -18.49 56.45
C SER A 768 -23.86 -19.59 57.42
#